data_AF-A0A2T5X881-F1
#
_entry.id   AF-A0A2T5X881-F1
#
_cell.length_a   1.000
_cell.length_b   1.000
_cell.length_c   1.000
_cell.angle_alpha   90.00
_cell.angle_beta   90.00
_cell.angle_gamma   90.00
#
_symmetry.space_group_name_H-M   'P 1'
#
loop_
_entity.id
_entity.type
_entity.pdbx_description
1 polymer ?
#
loop_
_entity_poly.entity_id
_entity_poly.type
_entity_poly.pdbx_seq_one_letter_code
_entity_poly.pdbx_strand_id
1 'polypeptide(L)'
;MRWISTLWARAVAVTTAAVVTSTILVAAPASAITLNGADFKPGNIISDTAFYDSSGLTEAQIQAFLDKKIGTCLSSSDLCLNVYTQTTTSRPQTYINGASDLANPLCRPYAGEANEPASRIIYKVQVACGISAKAILVTLHKENGLITKTNPSASSLRTAMGMGCPDTAACDSYYFGFFNQVYYGASQLKRYSSPASYHYLAYAPPYRTSNIYYHPPADDGSYPCGSKSVYVENVATHALYRYTPYTPNAAALANLYGTGDSCSAYGNSNFWEYYTTWFDGKANLLDHKESLPELTSSELGAAVSSSSCTVTADWCYIQYEHGVTQWNYLGVIRKVVGAIGDAYLAEGGPTGWMGVPVGNLIALDGGANGVGERQQMRNGQIVRTPDNVTYALPNDVYDSWMTQGGPSGALGWPSTVGRCEDAVCEQEFTGGYVMSTTTGTLMTLTGRIASTVKTMGGIDGAWGLPVLEPVAVNAGTFGEGRRQRFAAGMVYESANSVQMVPIEISRALSALGGPAKAGWPILQHEVSTAGDMSQRFTSGTLVRTAANANWLVKGAIGSRYASVRGVKSYLGNPRSAEIVVSGARGTTGVRQQFVGGFIIQGPTGAFAMPNKMWLAYRAKNYYRGSLGWPIANASLRDGVWTQRFQGGTVTTPAG
;
A
#
# COMPACT_ATOMS: atom_id res chain seq x y z
N MET A 1 -43.99 11.92 -67.67
CA MET A 1 -45.41 11.96 -67.27
C MET A 1 -45.49 12.07 -65.76
N ARG A 2 -46.10 13.15 -65.26
CA ARG A 2 -46.49 13.37 -63.85
C ARG A 2 -47.45 12.27 -63.41
N TRP A 3 -47.35 11.75 -62.18
CA TRP A 3 -48.51 11.40 -61.35
C TRP A 3 -48.16 11.54 -59.86
N ILE A 4 -49.13 12.09 -59.14
CA ILE A 4 -49.13 12.54 -57.73
C ILE A 4 -49.76 11.44 -56.85
N SER A 5 -49.52 11.54 -55.53
CA SER A 5 -50.26 10.94 -54.38
C SER A 5 -49.72 9.58 -53.91
N THR A 6 -49.71 9.22 -52.62
CA THR A 6 -50.43 9.72 -51.44
C THR A 6 -49.67 9.36 -50.16
N LEU A 7 -49.85 10.17 -49.12
CA LEU A 7 -49.33 10.03 -47.75
C LEU A 7 -49.89 8.79 -47.02
N TRP A 8 -49.01 8.05 -46.34
CA TRP A 8 -49.36 7.32 -45.10
C TRP A 8 -48.22 7.49 -44.08
N ALA A 9 -48.53 8.20 -43.01
CA ALA A 9 -47.66 8.40 -41.87
C ALA A 9 -47.57 7.11 -41.04
N ARG A 10 -46.34 6.63 -40.80
CA ARG A 10 -46.01 5.74 -39.69
C ARG A 10 -44.87 6.37 -38.92
N ALA A 11 -45.17 6.91 -37.74
CA ALA A 11 -44.17 7.31 -36.77
C ALA A 11 -43.44 6.05 -36.28
N VAL A 12 -42.22 5.84 -36.76
CA VAL A 12 -41.30 4.87 -36.19
C VAL A 12 -40.56 5.59 -35.06
N ALA A 13 -40.85 5.19 -33.82
CA ALA A 13 -40.06 5.60 -32.67
C ALA A 13 -38.66 4.98 -32.81
N VAL A 14 -37.69 5.80 -33.23
CA VAL A 14 -36.27 5.44 -33.23
C VAL A 14 -35.81 5.42 -31.78
N THR A 15 -35.77 4.24 -31.18
CA THR A 15 -35.04 4.00 -29.93
C THR A 15 -33.57 3.89 -30.30
N THR A 16 -32.80 4.94 -30.05
CA THR A 16 -31.34 4.90 -30.12
C THR A 16 -30.81 4.04 -28.98
N ALA A 17 -30.68 2.73 -29.22
CA ALA A 17 -29.89 1.85 -28.38
C ALA A 17 -28.41 2.27 -28.51
N ALA A 18 -27.90 2.93 -27.48
CA ALA A 18 -26.48 3.20 -27.34
C ALA A 18 -25.77 1.85 -27.18
N VAL A 19 -25.17 1.35 -28.26
CA VAL A 19 -24.24 0.22 -28.21
C VAL A 19 -23.01 0.71 -27.46
N VAL A 20 -22.93 0.37 -26.17
CA VAL A 20 -21.70 0.49 -25.40
C VAL A 20 -20.75 -0.58 -25.94
N THR A 21 -19.94 -0.23 -26.94
CA THR A 21 -18.79 -1.04 -27.32
C THR A 21 -17.79 -0.97 -26.18
N SER A 22 -17.85 -1.94 -25.27
CA SER A 22 -16.76 -2.24 -24.35
C SER A 22 -15.54 -2.62 -25.18
N THR A 23 -14.68 -1.65 -25.45
CA THR A 23 -13.33 -1.91 -25.95
C THR A 23 -12.57 -2.61 -24.84
N ILE A 24 -12.54 -3.95 -24.90
CA ILE A 24 -11.54 -4.73 -24.18
C ILE A 24 -10.20 -4.28 -24.78
N LEU A 25 -9.51 -3.38 -24.08
CA LEU A 25 -8.08 -3.14 -24.30
C LEU A 25 -7.36 -4.43 -23.94
N VAL A 26 -7.19 -5.30 -24.93
CA VAL A 26 -6.17 -6.34 -24.87
C VAL A 26 -4.85 -5.59 -24.78
N ALA A 27 -4.21 -5.61 -23.61
CA ALA A 27 -2.86 -5.11 -23.47
C ALA A 27 -2.01 -5.83 -24.54
N ALA A 28 -1.42 -5.07 -25.46
CA ALA A 28 -0.45 -5.63 -26.39
C ALA A 28 0.61 -6.37 -25.57
N PRO A 29 1.05 -7.58 -25.99
CA PRO A 29 2.15 -8.24 -25.31
C PRO A 29 3.31 -7.25 -25.23
N ALA A 30 3.95 -7.14 -24.06
CA ALA A 30 5.17 -6.36 -23.92
C ALA A 30 6.11 -6.76 -25.07
N SER A 31 6.49 -5.79 -25.90
CA SER A 31 7.44 -6.02 -26.99
C SER A 31 8.64 -6.77 -26.41
N ALA A 32 9.01 -7.88 -27.05
CA ALA A 32 10.28 -8.53 -26.73
C ALA A 32 11.40 -7.51 -26.94
N ILE A 33 12.43 -7.56 -26.09
CA ILE A 33 13.61 -6.72 -26.24
C ILE A 33 14.12 -6.75 -27.68
N THR A 34 14.46 -5.60 -28.25
CA THR A 34 15.01 -5.52 -29.60
C THR A 34 16.51 -5.80 -29.54
N LEU A 35 16.89 -7.09 -29.53
CA LEU A 35 18.29 -7.48 -29.56
C LEU A 35 18.92 -7.16 -30.92
N ASN A 36 20.16 -6.70 -30.89
CA ASN A 36 20.99 -6.57 -32.09
C ASN A 36 21.98 -7.74 -32.14
N GLY A 37 22.05 -8.46 -33.28
CA GLY A 37 22.99 -9.56 -33.44
C GLY A 37 24.46 -9.16 -33.29
N ALA A 38 24.79 -7.87 -33.42
CA ALA A 38 26.11 -7.33 -33.12
C ALA A 38 26.50 -7.44 -31.63
N ASP A 39 25.52 -7.54 -30.73
CA ASP A 39 25.75 -7.68 -29.29
C ASP A 39 26.10 -9.12 -28.88
N PHE A 40 25.90 -10.09 -29.78
CA PHE A 40 26.28 -11.48 -29.54
C PHE A 40 27.81 -11.60 -29.46
N LYS A 41 28.30 -11.94 -28.26
CA LYS A 41 29.73 -12.17 -28.00
C LYS A 41 30.01 -13.67 -28.04
N PRO A 42 30.60 -14.22 -29.13
CA PRO A 42 30.88 -15.65 -29.21
C PRO A 42 31.84 -16.14 -28.12
N GLY A 43 32.73 -15.27 -27.63
CA GLY A 43 33.65 -15.60 -26.53
C GLY A 43 33.00 -15.61 -25.14
N ASN A 44 31.83 -15.00 -24.98
CA ASN A 44 31.18 -14.78 -23.69
C ASN A 44 29.65 -14.76 -23.87
N ILE A 45 29.09 -15.94 -24.13
CA ILE A 45 27.65 -16.12 -24.36
C ILE A 45 26.87 -15.83 -23.07
N ILE A 46 27.42 -16.26 -21.94
CA ILE A 46 26.91 -16.02 -20.59
C ILE A 46 28.09 -16.08 -19.61
N SER A 47 28.01 -15.34 -18.50
CA SER A 47 29.01 -15.39 -17.43
C SER A 47 28.93 -16.67 -16.59
N ASP A 48 30.06 -17.09 -16.02
CA ASP A 48 30.11 -18.23 -15.09
C ASP A 48 29.19 -18.03 -13.88
N THR A 49 29.17 -16.81 -13.31
CA THR A 49 28.33 -16.45 -12.17
C THR A 49 26.84 -16.66 -12.46
N ALA A 50 26.38 -16.30 -13.66
CA ALA A 50 24.97 -16.45 -14.04
C ALA A 50 24.59 -17.90 -14.39
N PHE A 51 25.50 -18.63 -15.05
CA PHE A 51 25.23 -19.99 -15.52
C PHE A 51 25.30 -21.05 -14.40
N TYR A 52 26.22 -20.89 -13.45
CA TYR A 52 26.46 -21.83 -12.34
C TYR A 52 25.84 -21.38 -11.00
N ASP A 53 24.84 -20.49 -11.04
CA ASP A 53 24.09 -20.05 -9.85
C ASP A 53 23.14 -21.12 -9.33
N SER A 54 23.55 -21.91 -8.34
CA SER A 54 22.71 -22.96 -7.72
C SER A 54 21.48 -22.44 -6.96
N SER A 55 21.33 -21.13 -6.84
CA SER A 55 20.23 -20.43 -6.17
C SER A 55 19.44 -19.52 -7.11
N GLY A 56 19.62 -19.67 -8.43
CA GLY A 56 19.12 -18.72 -9.43
C GLY A 56 17.61 -18.46 -9.41
N LEU A 57 16.78 -19.45 -9.11
CA LEU A 57 15.35 -19.27 -8.82
C LEU A 57 14.89 -20.27 -7.74
N THR A 58 13.90 -19.88 -6.93
CA THR A 58 13.15 -20.79 -6.04
C THR A 58 12.13 -21.63 -6.80
N GLU A 59 11.67 -22.74 -6.22
CA GLU A 59 10.58 -23.57 -6.78
C GLU A 59 9.35 -22.72 -7.16
N ALA A 60 8.91 -21.84 -6.26
CA ALA A 60 7.75 -20.98 -6.49
C ALA A 60 7.97 -19.98 -7.65
N GLN A 61 9.19 -19.45 -7.81
CA GLN A 61 9.51 -18.57 -8.94
C GLN A 61 9.57 -19.33 -10.26
N ILE A 62 10.11 -20.55 -10.26
CA ILE A 62 10.10 -21.41 -11.47
C ILE A 62 8.67 -21.73 -11.88
N GLN A 63 7.81 -22.09 -10.92
CA GLN A 63 6.39 -22.33 -11.18
C GLN A 63 5.71 -21.08 -11.78
N ALA A 64 5.86 -19.91 -11.15
CA ALA A 64 5.29 -18.66 -11.64
C ALA A 64 5.81 -18.28 -13.04
N PHE A 65 7.08 -18.57 -13.33
CA PHE A 65 7.66 -18.35 -14.65
C PHE A 65 7.02 -19.27 -15.71
N LEU A 66 6.88 -20.56 -15.41
CA LEU A 66 6.21 -21.51 -16.29
C LEU A 66 4.74 -21.15 -16.51
N ASP A 67 4.01 -20.80 -15.45
CA ASP A 67 2.62 -20.34 -15.51
C ASP A 67 2.48 -19.11 -16.43
N LYS A 68 3.39 -18.13 -16.31
CA LYS A 68 3.37 -16.93 -17.15
C LYS A 68 3.71 -17.23 -18.61
N LYS A 69 4.70 -18.08 -18.88
CA LYS A 69 5.19 -18.35 -20.24
C LYS A 69 4.28 -19.27 -21.03
N ILE A 70 3.61 -20.22 -20.36
CA ILE A 70 2.70 -21.19 -20.99
C ILE A 70 1.26 -20.67 -20.96
N GLY A 71 0.81 -20.09 -19.84
CA GLY A 71 -0.60 -19.78 -19.63
C GLY A 71 -1.44 -21.05 -19.54
N THR A 72 -2.53 -21.10 -20.31
CA THR A 72 -3.46 -22.24 -20.30
C THR A 72 -2.83 -23.46 -21.00
N CYS A 73 -2.73 -24.58 -20.27
CA CYS A 73 -2.36 -25.86 -20.89
C CYS A 73 -3.53 -26.41 -21.72
N LEU A 74 -3.25 -26.72 -22.99
CA LEU A 74 -4.19 -27.28 -23.96
C LEU A 74 -3.96 -28.79 -24.20
N SER A 75 -2.96 -29.38 -23.55
CA SER A 75 -2.72 -30.82 -23.60
C SER A 75 -3.79 -31.57 -22.82
N SER A 76 -4.39 -32.60 -23.43
CA SER A 76 -5.39 -33.46 -22.77
C SER A 76 -4.79 -34.45 -21.76
N SER A 77 -3.47 -34.47 -21.60
CA SER A 77 -2.73 -35.34 -20.67
C SER A 77 -1.82 -34.55 -19.74
N ASP A 78 -2.11 -33.26 -19.52
CA ASP A 78 -1.39 -32.36 -18.62
C ASP A 78 0.13 -32.33 -18.85
N LEU A 79 0.54 -32.38 -20.13
CA LEU A 79 1.96 -32.44 -20.50
C LEU A 79 2.68 -31.09 -20.49
N CYS A 80 1.98 -29.97 -20.30
CA CYS A 80 2.60 -28.66 -20.23
C CYS A 80 3.38 -28.51 -18.92
N LEU A 81 4.59 -27.94 -18.97
CA LEU A 81 5.48 -27.91 -17.80
C LEU A 81 4.89 -27.20 -16.57
N ASN A 82 3.94 -26.28 -16.75
CA ASN A 82 3.29 -25.60 -15.64
C ASN A 82 2.26 -26.47 -14.87
N VAL A 83 1.74 -27.53 -15.49
CA VAL A 83 0.82 -28.50 -14.85
C VAL A 83 1.39 -29.92 -14.77
N TYR A 84 2.51 -30.17 -15.46
CA TYR A 84 3.13 -31.49 -15.55
C TYR A 84 3.66 -31.94 -14.19
N THR A 85 3.36 -33.19 -13.86
CA THR A 85 3.91 -33.87 -12.70
C THR A 85 4.53 -35.20 -13.10
N GLN A 86 5.55 -35.62 -12.34
CA GLN A 86 6.21 -36.91 -12.52
C GLN A 86 6.65 -37.47 -11.16
N THR A 87 6.43 -38.76 -10.93
CA THR A 87 7.12 -39.45 -9.83
C THR A 87 8.57 -39.69 -10.21
N THR A 88 9.49 -39.15 -9.41
CA THR A 88 10.93 -39.27 -9.66
C THR A 88 11.56 -40.31 -8.75
N THR A 89 12.83 -40.65 -9.01
CA THR A 89 13.60 -41.59 -8.19
C THR A 89 14.78 -40.87 -7.54
N SER A 90 15.13 -41.31 -6.33
CA SER A 90 16.29 -40.77 -5.64
C SER A 90 17.58 -41.13 -6.40
N ARG A 91 18.50 -40.18 -6.50
CA ARG A 91 19.82 -40.37 -7.13
C ARG A 91 20.92 -40.08 -6.11
N PRO A 92 21.94 -40.95 -6.01
CA PRO A 92 23.08 -40.69 -5.13
C PRO A 92 23.91 -39.52 -5.68
N GLN A 93 24.85 -39.05 -4.86
CA GLN A 93 25.88 -38.12 -5.32
C GLN A 93 26.70 -38.74 -6.46
N THR A 94 26.95 -37.97 -7.51
CA THR A 94 27.76 -38.39 -8.67
C THR A 94 29.05 -37.58 -8.78
N TYR A 95 30.03 -38.12 -9.52
CA TYR A 95 31.38 -37.56 -9.65
C TYR A 95 31.81 -37.51 -11.11
N ILE A 96 32.77 -36.63 -11.40
CA ILE A 96 33.22 -36.35 -12.77
C ILE A 96 34.03 -37.53 -13.34
N ASN A 97 34.91 -38.16 -12.56
CA ASN A 97 35.74 -39.29 -13.03
C ASN A 97 35.82 -40.46 -12.03
N GLY A 98 34.67 -40.92 -11.51
CA GLY A 98 34.68 -41.90 -10.42
C GLY A 98 35.02 -41.27 -9.06
N ALA A 99 34.70 -41.99 -7.99
CA ALA A 99 34.54 -41.43 -6.64
C ALA A 99 35.86 -40.97 -6.01
N SER A 100 36.19 -39.67 -6.08
CA SER A 100 37.27 -39.10 -5.26
C SER A 100 37.26 -37.58 -5.02
N ASP A 101 36.30 -36.82 -5.55
CA ASP A 101 36.15 -35.38 -5.21
C ASP A 101 34.84 -35.13 -4.46
N LEU A 102 34.85 -35.38 -3.15
CA LEU A 102 33.72 -35.10 -2.24
C LEU A 102 33.46 -33.60 -2.10
N ALA A 103 34.45 -32.74 -2.38
CA ALA A 103 34.32 -31.30 -2.25
C ALA A 103 33.60 -30.69 -3.46
N ASN A 104 33.78 -31.26 -4.66
CA ASN A 104 33.12 -30.82 -5.89
C ASN A 104 32.43 -31.99 -6.63
N PRO A 105 31.32 -32.53 -6.09
CA PRO A 105 30.55 -33.53 -6.81
C PRO A 105 30.00 -32.98 -8.12
N LEU A 106 29.76 -33.88 -9.08
CA LEU A 106 29.10 -33.52 -10.33
C LEU A 106 27.66 -33.08 -10.07
N CYS A 107 26.91 -33.92 -9.34
CA CYS A 107 25.65 -33.53 -8.74
C CYS A 107 25.58 -34.12 -7.34
N ARG A 108 25.13 -33.33 -6.37
CA ARG A 108 24.75 -33.78 -5.02
C ARG A 108 23.56 -34.75 -5.08
N PRO A 109 23.26 -35.46 -3.98
CA PRO A 109 22.11 -36.35 -3.94
C PRO A 109 20.81 -35.63 -4.31
N TYR A 110 19.98 -36.29 -5.09
CA TYR A 110 18.63 -35.87 -5.42
C TYR A 110 17.65 -36.77 -4.68
N ALA A 111 16.80 -36.21 -3.83
CA ALA A 111 15.73 -36.96 -3.15
C ALA A 111 14.49 -36.95 -4.03
N GLY A 112 14.12 -38.12 -4.55
CA GLY A 112 12.94 -38.28 -5.40
C GLY A 112 11.65 -38.40 -4.61
N GLU A 113 10.55 -37.93 -5.19
CA GLU A 113 9.22 -37.89 -4.58
C GLU A 113 8.14 -38.30 -5.60
N ALA A 114 6.95 -38.63 -5.08
CA ALA A 114 5.78 -38.88 -5.91
C ALA A 114 5.19 -37.56 -6.44
N ASN A 115 4.76 -37.56 -7.69
CA ASN A 115 4.03 -36.46 -8.34
C ASN A 115 4.72 -35.09 -8.22
N GLU A 116 6.03 -35.04 -8.38
CA GLU A 116 6.74 -33.76 -8.36
C GLU A 116 6.35 -32.90 -9.56
N PRO A 117 5.98 -31.63 -9.36
CA PRO A 117 5.77 -30.72 -10.47
C PRO A 117 7.09 -30.45 -11.18
N ALA A 118 7.03 -30.09 -12.47
CA ALA A 118 8.23 -29.77 -13.26
C ALA A 118 9.10 -28.68 -12.58
N SER A 119 8.46 -27.71 -11.93
CA SER A 119 9.12 -26.64 -11.17
C SER A 119 9.99 -27.18 -10.03
N ARG A 120 9.51 -28.15 -9.26
CA ARG A 120 10.29 -28.83 -8.21
C ARG A 120 11.44 -29.64 -8.78
N ILE A 121 11.21 -30.36 -9.88
CA ILE A 121 12.26 -31.13 -10.56
C ILE A 121 13.40 -30.19 -10.98
N ILE A 122 13.08 -29.08 -11.66
CA ILE A 122 14.07 -28.09 -12.09
C ILE A 122 14.79 -27.47 -10.87
N TYR A 123 14.06 -27.08 -9.83
CA TYR A 123 14.63 -26.52 -8.60
C TYR A 123 15.63 -27.48 -7.94
N LYS A 124 15.22 -28.73 -7.71
CA LYS A 124 16.08 -29.74 -7.08
C LYS A 124 17.31 -30.05 -7.95
N VAL A 125 17.18 -30.08 -9.28
CA VAL A 125 18.32 -30.30 -10.18
C VAL A 125 19.27 -29.09 -10.20
N GLN A 126 18.75 -27.86 -10.18
CA GLN A 126 19.56 -26.64 -10.02
C GLN A 126 20.46 -26.75 -8.80
N VAL A 127 19.87 -27.08 -7.64
CA VAL A 127 20.60 -27.19 -6.37
C VAL A 127 21.57 -28.38 -6.39
N ALA A 128 21.15 -29.52 -6.94
CA ALA A 128 21.96 -30.73 -6.96
C ALA A 128 23.20 -30.57 -7.85
N CYS A 129 23.03 -30.09 -9.08
CA CYS A 129 24.11 -30.03 -10.08
C CYS A 129 24.83 -28.67 -10.14
N GLY A 130 24.33 -27.66 -9.43
CA GLY A 130 24.92 -26.32 -9.43
C GLY A 130 24.85 -25.62 -10.79
N ILE A 131 23.72 -25.77 -11.48
CA ILE A 131 23.39 -25.08 -12.73
C ILE A 131 22.17 -24.21 -12.48
N SER A 132 22.21 -22.95 -12.92
CA SER A 132 21.09 -22.02 -12.76
C SER A 132 19.79 -22.54 -13.36
N ALA A 133 18.67 -22.44 -12.64
CA ALA A 133 17.36 -22.76 -13.20
C ALA A 133 17.04 -21.89 -14.42
N LYS A 134 17.54 -20.64 -14.46
CA LYS A 134 17.42 -19.77 -15.64
C LYS A 134 18.07 -20.41 -16.87
N ALA A 135 19.27 -20.99 -16.71
CA ALA A 135 19.94 -21.71 -17.78
C ALA A 135 19.21 -23.01 -18.16
N ILE A 136 18.74 -23.79 -17.19
CA ILE A 136 17.95 -25.02 -17.45
C ILE A 136 16.68 -24.68 -18.24
N LEU A 137 15.94 -23.65 -17.85
CA LEU A 137 14.72 -23.20 -18.53
C LEU A 137 15.02 -22.77 -19.98
N VAL A 138 16.08 -21.99 -20.19
CA VAL A 138 16.49 -21.58 -21.54
C VAL A 138 16.88 -22.79 -22.38
N THR A 139 17.62 -23.76 -21.82
CA THR A 139 17.97 -24.99 -22.56
C THR A 139 16.72 -25.82 -22.90
N LEU A 140 15.77 -26.00 -21.98
CA LEU A 140 14.50 -26.68 -22.26
C LEU A 140 13.72 -26.01 -23.41
N HIS A 141 13.78 -24.68 -23.50
CA HIS A 141 13.16 -23.95 -24.61
C HIS A 141 13.94 -24.08 -25.91
N LYS A 142 15.26 -23.90 -25.87
CA LYS A 142 16.13 -24.03 -27.03
C LYS A 142 16.02 -25.41 -27.69
N GLU A 143 15.99 -26.47 -26.89
CA GLU A 143 16.04 -27.85 -27.40
C GLU A 143 14.67 -28.35 -27.87
N ASN A 144 13.58 -28.00 -27.17
CA ASN A 144 12.25 -28.53 -27.49
C ASN A 144 11.12 -27.50 -27.45
N GLY A 145 11.39 -26.21 -27.29
CA GLY A 145 10.38 -25.16 -27.21
C GLY A 145 9.50 -25.22 -25.95
N LEU A 146 9.84 -26.06 -24.96
CA LEU A 146 8.89 -26.48 -23.92
C LEU A 146 8.37 -25.35 -23.02
N ILE A 147 9.12 -24.27 -22.85
CA ILE A 147 8.76 -23.15 -21.98
C ILE A 147 7.54 -22.36 -22.46
N THR A 148 7.21 -22.38 -23.75
CA THR A 148 6.04 -21.66 -24.32
C THR A 148 5.02 -22.59 -24.98
N LYS A 149 5.26 -23.91 -24.94
CA LYS A 149 4.36 -24.90 -25.57
C LYS A 149 3.13 -25.15 -24.72
N THR A 150 1.97 -24.80 -25.26
CA THR A 150 0.64 -25.07 -24.64
C THR A 150 0.10 -26.45 -24.95
N ASN A 151 0.67 -27.19 -25.91
CA ASN A 151 0.28 -28.57 -26.21
C ASN A 151 1.52 -29.42 -26.59
N PRO A 152 2.43 -29.70 -25.65
CA PRO A 152 3.61 -30.51 -25.93
C PRO A 152 3.24 -31.99 -26.12
N SER A 153 4.05 -32.68 -26.93
CA SER A 153 3.94 -34.13 -27.09
C SER A 153 4.70 -34.87 -25.97
N ALA A 154 4.30 -36.11 -25.69
CA ALA A 154 5.06 -36.97 -24.77
C ALA A 154 6.51 -37.19 -25.24
N SER A 155 6.75 -37.17 -26.56
CA SER A 155 8.11 -37.25 -27.12
C SER A 155 8.95 -36.02 -26.77
N SER A 156 8.35 -34.82 -26.78
CA SER A 156 9.06 -33.60 -26.39
C SER A 156 9.50 -33.62 -24.92
N LEU A 157 8.72 -34.21 -24.02
CA LEU A 157 9.16 -34.42 -22.63
C LEU A 157 10.18 -35.56 -22.50
N ARG A 158 10.07 -36.59 -23.34
CA ARG A 158 10.99 -37.74 -23.36
C ARG A 158 12.43 -37.32 -23.65
N THR A 159 12.62 -36.35 -24.54
CA THR A 159 13.92 -35.85 -24.99
C THR A 159 14.09 -34.35 -24.70
N ALA A 160 13.52 -33.87 -23.58
CA ALA A 160 13.32 -32.45 -23.25
C ALA A 160 14.53 -31.53 -23.40
N MET A 161 15.74 -32.01 -23.12
CA MET A 161 16.99 -31.24 -23.28
C MET A 161 17.91 -31.81 -24.38
N GLY A 162 17.44 -32.76 -25.18
CA GLY A 162 18.27 -33.42 -26.20
C GLY A 162 19.39 -34.30 -25.64
N MET A 163 19.38 -34.60 -24.34
CA MET A 163 20.44 -35.38 -23.72
C MET A 163 20.39 -36.82 -24.21
N GLY A 164 21.52 -37.32 -24.73
CA GLY A 164 21.62 -38.66 -25.31
C GLY A 164 21.05 -38.77 -26.74
N CYS A 165 20.79 -37.66 -27.43
CA CYS A 165 20.30 -37.63 -28.81
C CYS A 165 21.39 -37.09 -29.77
N PRO A 166 22.30 -37.94 -30.28
CA PRO A 166 23.26 -37.52 -31.29
C PRO A 166 22.58 -37.25 -32.64
N ASP A 167 23.08 -36.29 -33.42
CA ASP A 167 22.50 -35.92 -34.72
C ASP A 167 22.53 -37.07 -35.76
N THR A 168 23.41 -38.06 -35.58
CA THR A 168 23.67 -39.14 -36.55
C THR A 168 23.20 -40.53 -36.08
N ALA A 169 22.53 -40.63 -34.92
CA ALA A 169 22.02 -41.90 -34.42
C ALA A 169 20.73 -41.72 -33.59
N ALA A 170 20.07 -42.84 -33.28
CA ALA A 170 18.89 -42.82 -32.43
C ALA A 170 19.23 -42.34 -31.01
N CYS A 171 18.30 -41.63 -30.37
CA CYS A 171 18.45 -41.22 -28.98
C CYS A 171 18.57 -42.43 -28.05
N ASP A 172 19.49 -42.35 -27.08
CA ASP A 172 19.69 -43.36 -26.05
C ASP A 172 18.54 -43.34 -25.03
N SER A 173 17.82 -44.46 -24.96
CA SER A 173 16.68 -44.65 -24.09
C SER A 173 16.98 -44.51 -22.59
N TYR A 174 18.25 -44.66 -22.19
CA TYR A 174 18.68 -44.46 -20.80
C TYR A 174 18.36 -43.05 -20.28
N TYR A 175 18.35 -42.05 -21.16
CA TYR A 175 18.09 -40.66 -20.81
C TYR A 175 16.62 -40.26 -20.94
N PHE A 176 15.72 -41.16 -21.33
CA PHE A 176 14.33 -40.82 -21.58
C PHE A 176 13.54 -40.38 -20.34
N GLY A 177 12.66 -39.40 -20.54
CA GLY A 177 11.74 -38.87 -19.54
C GLY A 177 12.19 -37.52 -19.00
N PHE A 178 11.24 -36.66 -18.63
CA PHE A 178 11.52 -35.26 -18.28
C PHE A 178 12.54 -35.15 -17.14
N PHE A 179 12.34 -35.87 -16.03
CA PHE A 179 13.30 -35.91 -14.92
C PHE A 179 14.71 -36.30 -15.36
N ASN A 180 14.84 -37.37 -16.17
CA ASN A 180 16.14 -37.85 -16.62
C ASN A 180 16.82 -36.84 -17.56
N GLN A 181 16.07 -36.22 -18.46
CA GLN A 181 16.56 -35.19 -19.36
C GLN A 181 17.07 -33.96 -18.60
N VAL A 182 16.31 -33.49 -17.61
CA VAL A 182 16.72 -32.34 -16.78
C VAL A 182 17.94 -32.69 -15.93
N TYR A 183 17.92 -33.82 -15.22
CA TYR A 183 19.04 -34.25 -14.38
C TYR A 183 20.33 -34.46 -15.19
N TYR A 184 20.27 -35.28 -16.25
CA TYR A 184 21.47 -35.62 -17.01
C TYR A 184 21.95 -34.45 -17.88
N GLY A 185 21.05 -33.67 -18.48
CA GLY A 185 21.40 -32.47 -19.22
C GLY A 185 22.16 -31.46 -18.34
N ALA A 186 21.62 -31.15 -17.15
CA ALA A 186 22.30 -30.29 -16.18
C ALA A 186 23.63 -30.90 -15.68
N SER A 187 23.66 -32.20 -15.39
CA SER A 187 24.90 -32.88 -14.99
C SER A 187 25.96 -32.83 -16.10
N GLN A 188 25.55 -32.88 -17.37
CA GLN A 188 26.47 -32.85 -18.50
C GLN A 188 27.07 -31.44 -18.67
N LEU A 189 26.25 -30.40 -18.53
CA LEU A 189 26.72 -29.01 -18.49
C LEU A 189 27.69 -28.77 -17.32
N LYS A 190 27.40 -29.32 -16.13
CA LYS A 190 28.33 -29.27 -15.00
C LYS A 190 29.62 -30.04 -15.25
N ARG A 191 29.55 -31.18 -15.94
CA ARG A 191 30.73 -32.00 -16.28
C ARG A 191 31.70 -31.24 -17.18
N TYR A 192 31.18 -30.41 -18.08
CA TYR A 192 32.00 -29.55 -18.94
C TYR A 192 32.71 -28.44 -18.18
N SER A 193 32.29 -28.12 -16.95
CA SER A 193 32.92 -27.06 -16.17
C SER A 193 34.22 -27.47 -15.47
N SER A 194 34.56 -28.76 -15.44
CA SER A 194 35.63 -29.27 -14.59
C SER A 194 36.87 -29.64 -15.38
N PRO A 195 38.06 -29.11 -15.02
CA PRO A 195 39.34 -29.52 -15.61
C PRO A 195 39.66 -31.01 -15.50
N ALA A 196 39.05 -31.71 -14.54
CA ALA A 196 39.22 -33.16 -14.41
C ALA A 196 38.53 -33.91 -15.56
N SER A 197 37.42 -33.39 -16.09
CA SER A 197 36.66 -34.02 -17.16
C SER A 197 37.47 -34.08 -18.45
N TYR A 198 37.48 -35.24 -19.12
CA TYR A 198 38.10 -35.38 -20.44
C TYR A 198 37.47 -34.45 -21.50
N HIS A 199 36.25 -33.95 -21.26
CA HIS A 199 35.56 -33.03 -22.16
C HIS A 199 36.10 -31.59 -22.09
N TYR A 200 36.71 -31.20 -20.97
CA TYR A 200 37.09 -29.80 -20.66
C TYR A 200 38.05 -29.21 -21.69
N LEU A 201 38.96 -30.03 -22.23
CA LEU A 201 39.94 -29.58 -23.22
C LEU A 201 39.59 -29.96 -24.66
N ALA A 202 38.51 -30.70 -24.89
CA ALA A 202 38.35 -31.38 -26.18
C ALA A 202 37.70 -30.54 -27.31
N TYR A 203 37.13 -29.36 -27.02
CA TYR A 203 36.56 -28.40 -28.01
C TYR A 203 36.23 -27.10 -27.31
N ALA A 204 36.56 -25.97 -27.95
CA ALA A 204 36.34 -24.63 -27.41
C ALA A 204 36.80 -24.46 -25.93
N PRO A 205 37.99 -24.96 -25.51
CA PRO A 205 38.42 -24.88 -24.11
C PRO A 205 38.42 -23.43 -23.59
N PRO A 206 38.09 -23.21 -22.31
CA PRO A 206 38.03 -21.87 -21.74
C PRO A 206 39.43 -21.23 -21.70
N TYR A 207 39.45 -19.91 -21.84
CA TYR A 207 40.64 -19.04 -21.87
C TYR A 207 41.61 -19.34 -23.02
N ARG A 208 41.09 -19.85 -24.14
CA ARG A 208 41.88 -20.16 -25.34
C ARG A 208 41.14 -19.75 -26.60
N THR A 209 41.92 -19.46 -27.64
CA THR A 209 41.38 -19.25 -28.99
C THR A 209 41.11 -20.59 -29.66
N SER A 210 39.89 -20.76 -30.17
CA SER A 210 39.45 -21.94 -30.92
C SER A 210 38.78 -21.54 -32.22
N ASN A 211 38.95 -22.35 -33.26
CA ASN A 211 38.16 -22.24 -34.47
C ASN A 211 36.83 -22.96 -34.27
N ILE A 212 35.76 -22.19 -34.07
CA ILE A 212 34.42 -22.71 -33.83
C ILE A 212 33.65 -22.71 -35.14
N TYR A 213 33.09 -23.85 -35.52
CA TYR A 213 32.43 -24.03 -36.81
C TYR A 213 31.08 -23.30 -36.85
N TYR A 214 30.68 -22.84 -38.04
CA TYR A 214 29.37 -22.21 -38.22
C TYR A 214 28.23 -23.23 -38.38
N HIS A 215 28.55 -24.44 -38.84
CA HIS A 215 27.57 -25.47 -39.18
C HIS A 215 28.20 -26.87 -39.04
N PRO A 216 27.39 -27.93 -38.82
CA PRO A 216 27.84 -29.32 -38.97
C PRO A 216 28.58 -29.58 -40.29
N PRO A 217 29.52 -30.55 -40.31
CA PRO A 217 30.16 -30.97 -41.55
C PRO A 217 29.11 -31.52 -42.53
N ALA A 218 29.42 -31.41 -43.82
CA ALA A 218 28.65 -32.11 -44.85
C ALA A 218 28.86 -33.63 -44.75
N ASP A 219 28.05 -34.41 -45.47
CA ASP A 219 28.11 -35.88 -45.47
C ASP A 219 29.48 -36.44 -45.88
N ASP A 220 30.26 -35.67 -46.65
CA ASP A 220 31.64 -36.00 -47.05
C ASP A 220 32.70 -35.66 -46.00
N GLY A 221 32.29 -35.14 -44.84
CA GLY A 221 33.17 -34.72 -43.73
C GLY A 221 33.80 -33.34 -43.90
N SER A 222 33.53 -32.62 -45.00
CA SER A 222 34.03 -31.26 -45.21
C SER A 222 33.26 -30.21 -44.40
N TYR A 223 33.88 -29.07 -44.13
CA TYR A 223 33.24 -27.93 -43.44
C TYR A 223 33.07 -26.74 -44.41
N PRO A 224 32.13 -26.82 -45.36
CA PRO A 224 31.99 -25.81 -46.42
C PRO A 224 31.60 -24.43 -45.89
N CYS A 225 30.94 -24.38 -44.74
CA CYS A 225 30.57 -23.14 -44.06
C CYS A 225 31.72 -22.47 -43.30
N GLY A 226 32.84 -23.17 -43.09
CA GLY A 226 34.00 -22.66 -42.37
C GLY A 226 33.80 -22.48 -40.86
N SER A 227 34.65 -21.66 -40.26
CA SER A 227 34.70 -21.43 -38.82
C SER A 227 35.02 -19.97 -38.46
N LYS A 228 34.73 -19.58 -37.23
CA LYS A 228 35.16 -18.32 -36.62
C LYS A 228 36.26 -18.57 -35.59
N SER A 229 37.32 -17.77 -35.62
CA SER A 229 38.30 -17.74 -34.53
C SER A 229 37.69 -17.01 -33.33
N VAL A 230 37.55 -17.70 -32.20
CA VAL A 230 36.89 -17.20 -30.99
C VAL A 230 37.81 -17.46 -29.79
N TYR A 231 38.15 -16.39 -29.06
CA TYR A 231 38.72 -16.54 -27.73
C TYR A 231 37.59 -16.82 -26.73
N VAL A 232 37.55 -18.02 -26.17
CA VAL A 232 36.51 -18.43 -25.22
C VAL A 232 36.87 -17.86 -23.85
N GLU A 233 36.11 -16.88 -23.39
CA GLU A 233 36.46 -16.05 -22.22
C GLU A 233 36.15 -16.71 -20.87
N ASN A 234 35.27 -17.73 -20.84
CA ASN A 234 34.84 -18.33 -19.58
C ASN A 234 34.37 -19.79 -19.74
N VAL A 235 34.12 -20.45 -18.60
CA VAL A 235 33.81 -21.88 -18.52
C VAL A 235 32.37 -22.19 -18.97
N ALA A 236 31.43 -21.30 -18.74
CA ALA A 236 30.04 -21.45 -19.15
C ALA A 236 29.90 -21.41 -20.69
N THR A 237 30.61 -20.49 -21.35
CA THR A 237 30.66 -20.40 -22.81
C THR A 237 31.30 -21.65 -23.41
N HIS A 238 32.37 -22.18 -22.80
CA HIS A 238 32.91 -23.48 -23.17
C HIS A 238 31.84 -24.59 -23.06
N ALA A 239 31.15 -24.69 -21.93
CA ALA A 239 30.12 -25.70 -21.71
C ALA A 239 28.99 -25.63 -22.74
N LEU A 240 28.58 -24.43 -23.15
CA LEU A 240 27.58 -24.22 -24.20
C LEU A 240 28.06 -24.67 -25.58
N TYR A 241 29.30 -24.37 -25.97
CA TYR A 241 29.88 -24.92 -27.21
C TYR A 241 30.08 -26.43 -27.13
N ARG A 242 30.26 -26.98 -25.93
CA ARG A 242 30.34 -28.43 -25.75
C ARG A 242 28.99 -29.11 -25.88
N TYR A 243 27.92 -28.41 -25.48
CA TYR A 243 26.54 -28.87 -25.60
C TYR A 243 26.00 -28.70 -27.02
N THR A 244 26.34 -27.59 -27.70
CA THR A 244 25.91 -27.28 -29.06
C THR A 244 27.09 -26.64 -29.83
N PRO A 245 27.82 -27.40 -30.65
CA PRO A 245 29.18 -27.06 -31.09
C PRO A 245 29.26 -26.11 -32.29
N TYR A 246 28.39 -25.11 -32.34
CA TYR A 246 28.37 -24.14 -33.45
C TYR A 246 28.18 -22.71 -32.97
N THR A 247 28.84 -21.76 -33.64
CA THR A 247 28.61 -20.33 -33.47
C THR A 247 27.74 -19.81 -34.62
N PRO A 248 26.81 -18.87 -34.40
CA PRO A 248 26.04 -18.28 -35.49
C PRO A 248 26.95 -17.56 -36.50
N ASN A 249 26.58 -17.63 -37.77
CA ASN A 249 27.20 -16.84 -38.85
C ASN A 249 26.52 -15.46 -38.97
N ALA A 250 27.00 -14.64 -39.91
CA ALA A 250 26.46 -13.29 -40.11
C ALA A 250 24.97 -13.28 -40.52
N ALA A 251 24.54 -14.25 -41.33
CA ALA A 251 23.15 -14.38 -41.76
C ALA A 251 22.21 -14.70 -40.58
N ALA A 252 22.63 -15.60 -39.68
CA ALA A 252 21.90 -15.90 -38.44
C ALA A 252 21.80 -14.68 -37.50
N LEU A 253 22.89 -13.93 -37.33
CA LEU A 253 22.90 -12.74 -36.45
C LEU A 253 22.11 -11.56 -37.03
N ALA A 254 22.04 -11.44 -38.36
CA ALA A 254 21.20 -10.43 -39.01
C ALA A 254 19.69 -10.73 -38.84
N ASN A 255 19.32 -12.00 -38.63
CA ASN A 255 17.95 -12.47 -38.54
C ASN A 255 17.73 -13.32 -37.27
N LEU A 256 17.96 -12.75 -36.08
CA LEU A 256 17.86 -13.48 -34.80
C LEU A 256 16.55 -14.25 -34.64
N TYR A 257 15.43 -13.63 -35.01
CA TYR A 257 14.08 -14.21 -34.91
C TYR A 257 13.60 -14.96 -36.17
N GLY A 258 14.46 -15.09 -37.19
CA GLY A 258 14.10 -15.58 -38.52
C GLY A 258 15.04 -16.66 -39.04
N THR A 259 14.93 -16.93 -40.33
CA THR A 259 15.79 -17.89 -41.03
C THR A 259 16.89 -17.14 -41.79
N GLY A 260 18.13 -17.41 -41.43
CA GLY A 260 19.33 -17.12 -42.19
C GLY A 260 19.54 -18.08 -43.37
N ASP A 261 20.79 -18.31 -43.74
CA ASP A 261 21.21 -19.15 -44.87
C ASP A 261 21.47 -20.61 -44.48
N SER A 262 21.93 -21.42 -45.44
CA SER A 262 22.27 -22.84 -45.23
C SER A 262 23.46 -23.08 -44.30
N CYS A 263 24.20 -22.03 -43.92
CA CYS A 263 25.32 -22.12 -42.97
C CYS A 263 24.96 -21.58 -41.58
N SER A 264 23.70 -21.23 -41.37
CA SER A 264 23.23 -20.63 -40.13
C SER A 264 22.95 -21.68 -39.06
N ALA A 265 23.65 -21.60 -37.93
CA ALA A 265 23.34 -22.36 -36.73
C ALA A 265 22.86 -21.45 -35.60
N TYR A 266 21.76 -21.86 -34.94
CA TYR A 266 21.04 -21.00 -34.00
C TYR A 266 21.19 -21.40 -32.53
N GLY A 267 21.76 -22.57 -32.23
CA GLY A 267 21.71 -23.10 -30.87
C GLY A 267 22.27 -22.15 -29.79
N ASN A 268 23.44 -21.56 -30.04
CA ASN A 268 24.06 -20.63 -29.09
C ASN A 268 23.51 -19.20 -29.19
N SER A 269 23.08 -18.73 -30.36
CA SER A 269 22.38 -17.44 -30.48
C SER A 269 21.01 -17.49 -29.80
N ASN A 270 20.25 -18.57 -29.96
CA ASN A 270 18.95 -18.76 -29.30
C ASN A 270 19.11 -18.86 -27.79
N PHE A 271 20.15 -19.55 -27.29
CA PHE A 271 20.42 -19.56 -25.85
C PHE A 271 20.64 -18.13 -25.34
N TRP A 272 21.53 -17.37 -26.00
CA TRP A 272 21.81 -15.98 -25.63
C TRP A 272 20.56 -15.09 -25.72
N GLU A 273 19.79 -15.20 -26.80
CA GLU A 273 18.57 -14.44 -27.04
C GLU A 273 17.54 -14.69 -25.93
N TYR A 274 17.20 -15.95 -25.68
CA TYR A 274 16.22 -16.31 -24.67
C TYR A 274 16.70 -15.93 -23.27
N TYR A 275 17.97 -16.16 -22.95
CA TYR A 275 18.51 -15.77 -21.64
C TYR A 275 18.48 -14.26 -21.44
N THR A 276 18.93 -13.49 -22.43
CA THR A 276 18.94 -12.02 -22.35
C THR A 276 17.52 -11.48 -22.25
N THR A 277 16.63 -11.96 -23.11
CA THR A 277 15.22 -11.54 -23.13
C THR A 277 14.51 -11.86 -21.82
N TRP A 278 14.77 -13.03 -21.22
CA TRP A 278 14.02 -13.46 -20.03
C TRP A 278 14.66 -13.07 -18.71
N PHE A 279 15.97 -12.88 -18.67
CA PHE A 279 16.71 -12.81 -17.41
C PHE A 279 17.78 -11.71 -17.33
N ASP A 280 18.11 -11.00 -18.43
CA ASP A 280 18.95 -9.81 -18.34
C ASP A 280 18.08 -8.57 -18.06
N GLY A 281 17.86 -8.32 -16.77
CA GLY A 281 17.04 -7.19 -16.32
C GLY A 281 17.57 -5.83 -16.75
N LYS A 282 18.91 -5.66 -16.86
CA LYS A 282 19.49 -4.39 -17.27
C LYS A 282 19.19 -4.11 -18.73
N ALA A 283 19.43 -5.10 -19.60
CA ALA A 283 19.15 -4.98 -21.03
C ALA A 283 17.66 -4.69 -21.26
N ASN A 284 16.77 -5.43 -20.57
CA ASN A 284 15.32 -5.21 -20.65
C ASN A 284 14.91 -3.78 -20.26
N LEU A 285 15.52 -3.21 -19.22
CA LEU A 285 15.19 -1.85 -18.77
C LEU A 285 15.70 -0.76 -19.71
N LEU A 286 16.88 -0.95 -20.31
CA LEU A 286 17.43 -0.02 -21.28
C LEU A 286 16.61 0.01 -22.57
N ASP A 287 16.30 -1.16 -23.13
CA ASP A 287 15.43 -1.27 -24.31
C ASP A 287 14.04 -0.68 -24.04
N HIS A 288 13.45 -0.99 -22.87
CA HIS A 288 12.17 -0.39 -22.51
C HIS A 288 12.25 1.13 -22.44
N LYS A 289 13.34 1.70 -21.90
CA LYS A 289 13.54 3.16 -21.85
C LYS A 289 13.57 3.79 -23.24
N GLU A 290 14.19 3.13 -24.23
CA GLU A 290 14.20 3.59 -25.62
C GLU A 290 12.81 3.51 -26.28
N SER A 291 12.00 2.53 -25.88
CA SER A 291 10.62 2.39 -26.37
C SER A 291 9.62 3.39 -25.75
N LEU A 292 10.01 4.15 -24.72
CA LEU A 292 9.10 5.08 -24.06
C LEU A 292 8.78 6.29 -24.97
N PRO A 293 7.54 6.81 -24.91
CA PRO A 293 7.23 8.10 -25.54
C PRO A 293 8.21 9.18 -25.07
N GLU A 294 8.61 10.08 -25.97
CA GLU A 294 9.62 11.11 -25.71
C GLU A 294 9.33 11.91 -24.44
N LEU A 295 8.07 12.29 -24.20
CA LEU A 295 7.62 12.98 -22.99
C LEU A 295 7.88 12.16 -21.72
N THR A 296 7.52 10.89 -21.69
CA THR A 296 7.79 10.02 -20.52
C THR A 296 9.29 9.77 -20.34
N SER A 297 10.01 9.70 -21.46
CA SER A 297 11.45 9.50 -21.48
C SER A 297 12.19 10.71 -20.89
N SER A 298 11.72 11.92 -21.17
CA SER A 298 12.27 13.17 -20.62
C SER A 298 11.87 13.40 -19.15
N GLU A 299 10.65 13.01 -18.75
CA GLU A 299 10.18 13.03 -17.35
C GLU A 299 10.99 12.16 -16.38
N LEU A 300 11.78 11.20 -16.88
CA LEU A 300 12.68 10.40 -16.06
C LEU A 300 14.00 11.12 -15.75
N GLY A 301 14.49 11.97 -16.65
CA GLY A 301 15.83 12.56 -16.57
C GLY A 301 16.96 11.57 -16.88
N ALA A 302 18.19 11.94 -16.52
CA ALA A 302 19.38 11.12 -16.74
C ALA A 302 19.42 9.91 -15.78
N ALA A 303 20.07 8.81 -16.21
CA ALA A 303 20.26 7.65 -15.35
C ALA A 303 21.30 7.97 -14.24
N VAL A 304 20.92 7.73 -12.99
CA VAL A 304 21.75 7.98 -11.80
C VAL A 304 22.46 6.70 -11.35
N SER A 305 21.75 5.57 -11.34
CA SER A 305 22.29 4.30 -10.84
C SER A 305 21.60 3.10 -11.49
N SER A 306 22.38 2.04 -11.71
CA SER A 306 21.89 0.70 -12.08
C SER A 306 22.54 -0.40 -11.23
N SER A 307 23.04 -0.06 -10.04
CA SER A 307 23.84 -0.99 -9.21
C SER A 307 23.07 -2.23 -8.74
N SER A 308 21.74 -2.17 -8.71
CA SER A 308 20.89 -3.32 -8.39
C SER A 308 20.80 -4.35 -9.52
N CYS A 309 21.10 -3.96 -10.76
CA CYS A 309 21.05 -4.85 -11.92
C CYS A 309 22.33 -5.68 -12.06
N THR A 310 22.44 -6.70 -11.21
CA THR A 310 23.49 -7.73 -11.30
C THR A 310 23.06 -8.88 -12.23
N VAL A 311 24.02 -9.65 -12.73
CA VAL A 311 23.78 -10.76 -13.67
C VAL A 311 22.95 -11.92 -13.10
N THR A 312 22.82 -12.01 -11.77
CA THR A 312 22.02 -13.03 -11.09
C THR A 312 20.69 -12.48 -10.54
N ALA A 313 20.46 -11.16 -10.61
CA ALA A 313 19.31 -10.53 -10.01
C ALA A 313 17.97 -11.10 -10.56
N ASP A 314 17.03 -11.36 -9.66
CA ASP A 314 15.64 -11.72 -10.01
C ASP A 314 14.71 -10.52 -10.12
N TRP A 315 15.20 -9.36 -9.70
CA TRP A 315 14.58 -8.07 -9.89
C TRP A 315 15.68 -7.03 -9.88
N CYS A 316 15.53 -5.99 -10.67
CA CYS A 316 16.45 -4.86 -10.62
C CYS A 316 15.76 -3.59 -11.09
N TYR A 317 16.41 -2.46 -10.84
CA TYR A 317 15.89 -1.15 -11.23
C TYR A 317 17.01 -0.22 -11.67
N ILE A 318 16.67 0.67 -12.59
CA ILE A 318 17.49 1.84 -12.94
C ILE A 318 16.84 3.04 -12.28
N GLN A 319 17.60 3.72 -11.42
CA GLN A 319 17.22 5.01 -10.87
C GLN A 319 17.63 6.11 -11.84
N TYR A 320 16.73 7.02 -12.09
CA TYR A 320 16.94 8.26 -12.83
C TYR A 320 16.76 9.46 -11.90
N GLU A 321 17.01 10.67 -12.40
CA GLU A 321 16.88 11.91 -11.63
C GLU A 321 15.46 12.12 -11.08
N HIS A 322 14.44 11.76 -11.86
CA HIS A 322 13.02 12.03 -11.59
C HIS A 322 12.16 10.77 -11.59
N GLY A 323 12.77 9.61 -11.36
CA GLY A 323 12.02 8.37 -11.28
C GLY A 323 12.83 7.09 -11.34
N VAL A 324 12.13 5.98 -11.57
CA VAL A 324 12.69 4.63 -11.57
C VAL A 324 12.02 3.80 -12.66
N THR A 325 12.80 3.00 -13.38
CA THR A 325 12.29 1.84 -14.12
C THR A 325 12.74 0.56 -13.41
N GLN A 326 11.84 -0.41 -13.31
CA GLN A 326 12.07 -1.67 -12.61
C GLN A 326 11.64 -2.85 -13.47
N TRP A 327 12.43 -3.92 -13.40
CA TRP A 327 12.16 -5.21 -14.03
C TRP A 327 12.18 -6.34 -12.98
N ASN A 328 11.51 -7.45 -13.26
CA ASN A 328 11.65 -8.71 -12.53
C ASN A 328 11.82 -9.92 -13.47
N TYR A 329 12.22 -11.07 -12.91
CA TYR A 329 12.49 -12.32 -13.63
C TYR A 329 11.29 -12.87 -14.43
N LEU A 330 10.08 -12.35 -14.18
CA LEU A 330 8.90 -12.65 -14.99
C LEU A 330 8.84 -11.80 -16.25
N GLY A 331 9.73 -10.83 -16.46
CA GLY A 331 9.68 -9.85 -17.55
C GLY A 331 8.63 -8.75 -17.32
N VAL A 332 8.22 -8.48 -16.08
CA VAL A 332 7.33 -7.35 -15.79
C VAL A 332 8.17 -6.10 -15.63
N ILE A 333 7.95 -5.12 -16.49
CA ILE A 333 8.57 -3.80 -16.38
C ILE A 333 7.56 -2.80 -15.83
N ARG A 334 8.01 -1.96 -14.90
CA ARG A 334 7.24 -0.87 -14.31
C ARG A 334 8.08 0.40 -14.32
N LYS A 335 7.41 1.53 -14.44
CA LYS A 335 8.04 2.85 -14.38
C LYS A 335 7.29 3.73 -13.38
N VAL A 336 8.03 4.54 -12.66
CA VAL A 336 7.53 5.60 -11.78
C VAL A 336 8.24 6.87 -12.24
N VAL A 337 7.50 7.87 -12.70
CA VAL A 337 8.04 9.02 -13.43
C VAL A 337 7.38 10.33 -12.98
N GLY A 338 7.96 11.46 -13.36
CA GLY A 338 7.42 12.79 -13.09
C GLY A 338 7.24 13.06 -11.59
N ALA A 339 6.24 13.85 -11.22
CA ALA A 339 6.02 14.26 -9.82
C ALA A 339 5.83 13.08 -8.85
N ILE A 340 5.25 11.96 -9.31
CA ILE A 340 5.14 10.73 -8.51
C ILE A 340 6.52 10.06 -8.37
N GLY A 341 7.35 10.08 -9.42
CA GLY A 341 8.74 9.64 -9.37
C GLY A 341 9.57 10.44 -8.37
N ASP A 342 9.46 11.76 -8.38
CA ASP A 342 10.15 12.64 -7.43
C ASP A 342 9.76 12.34 -5.97
N ALA A 343 8.45 12.23 -5.69
CA ALA A 343 7.97 11.86 -4.37
C ALA A 343 8.45 10.46 -3.96
N TYR A 344 8.43 9.50 -4.89
CA TYR A 344 8.92 8.15 -4.60
C TYR A 344 10.40 8.14 -4.23
N LEU A 345 11.23 8.91 -4.94
CA LEU A 345 12.65 9.04 -4.65
C LEU A 345 12.89 9.76 -3.31
N ALA A 346 12.07 10.76 -2.97
CA ALA A 346 12.12 11.43 -1.67
C ALA A 346 11.82 10.48 -0.50
N GLU A 347 10.97 9.47 -0.71
CA GLU A 347 10.68 8.39 0.25
C GLU A 347 11.73 7.26 0.26
N GLY A 348 12.85 7.44 -0.45
CA GLY A 348 13.95 6.47 -0.53
C GLY A 348 13.83 5.45 -1.68
N GLY A 349 12.86 5.62 -2.57
CA GLY A 349 12.69 4.81 -3.78
C GLY A 349 12.52 3.31 -3.49
N PRO A 350 13.06 2.42 -4.33
CA PRO A 350 12.92 0.96 -4.17
C PRO A 350 13.51 0.39 -2.88
N THR A 351 14.43 1.12 -2.25
CA THR A 351 15.05 0.76 -0.97
C THR A 351 14.34 1.40 0.23
N GLY A 352 13.42 2.32 -0.02
CA GLY A 352 12.61 3.00 0.98
C GLY A 352 11.47 2.14 1.52
N TRP A 353 10.73 2.69 2.49
CA TRP A 353 9.67 1.96 3.20
C TRP A 353 8.51 1.52 2.29
N MET A 354 8.24 2.29 1.23
CA MET A 354 7.19 1.97 0.24
C MET A 354 7.50 0.69 -0.54
N GLY A 355 8.77 0.34 -0.66
CA GLY A 355 9.26 -0.75 -1.49
C GLY A 355 8.97 -0.53 -2.99
N VAL A 356 9.12 -1.59 -3.77
CA VAL A 356 9.01 -1.57 -5.23
C VAL A 356 7.60 -1.21 -5.75
N PRO A 357 7.47 -0.54 -6.92
CA PRO A 357 6.19 -0.41 -7.63
C PRO A 357 5.55 -1.76 -7.93
N VAL A 358 4.26 -1.87 -7.63
CA VAL A 358 3.43 -3.07 -7.92
C VAL A 358 2.10 -2.73 -8.61
N GLY A 359 1.80 -1.45 -8.88
CA GLY A 359 0.74 -1.00 -9.78
C GLY A 359 1.26 -0.16 -10.95
N ASN A 360 0.42 -0.03 -11.98
CA ASN A 360 0.59 1.01 -12.99
C ASN A 360 0.03 2.34 -12.47
N LEU A 361 0.44 3.44 -13.10
CA LEU A 361 -0.21 4.74 -12.89
C LEU A 361 -1.67 4.65 -13.36
N ILE A 362 -2.60 5.06 -12.51
CA ILE A 362 -4.03 5.14 -12.86
C ILE A 362 -4.62 6.48 -12.44
N ALA A 363 -5.66 6.93 -13.16
CA ALA A 363 -6.45 8.07 -12.74
C ALA A 363 -7.27 7.75 -11.48
N LEU A 364 -7.46 8.74 -10.62
CA LEU A 364 -8.28 8.67 -9.42
C LEU A 364 -9.36 9.77 -9.51
N ASP A 365 -10.61 9.34 -9.71
CA ASP A 365 -11.76 10.25 -9.87
C ASP A 365 -12.22 10.80 -8.51
N GLY A 366 -12.08 12.11 -8.32
CA GLY A 366 -12.57 12.84 -7.15
C GLY A 366 -13.94 13.50 -7.35
N GLY A 367 -14.61 13.25 -8.47
CA GLY A 367 -15.89 13.87 -8.79
C GLY A 367 -15.76 15.39 -8.84
N ALA A 368 -16.54 16.09 -8.00
CA ALA A 368 -16.47 17.55 -7.90
C ALA A 368 -15.11 18.08 -7.40
N ASN A 369 -14.30 17.23 -6.76
CA ASN A 369 -12.98 17.59 -6.26
C ASN A 369 -11.86 17.42 -7.30
N GLY A 370 -12.20 17.15 -8.57
CA GLY A 370 -11.24 17.00 -9.67
C GLY A 370 -10.67 15.59 -9.80
N VAL A 371 -9.87 15.36 -10.84
CA VAL A 371 -9.23 14.08 -11.13
C VAL A 371 -7.75 14.17 -10.80
N GLY A 372 -7.28 13.24 -9.97
CA GLY A 372 -5.87 13.04 -9.69
C GLY A 372 -5.36 11.73 -10.27
N GLU A 373 -4.23 11.28 -9.78
CA GLU A 373 -3.65 9.99 -10.17
C GLU A 373 -3.09 9.27 -8.96
N ARG A 374 -2.87 7.97 -9.10
CA ARG A 374 -2.11 7.21 -8.12
C ARG A 374 -1.24 6.17 -8.77
N GLN A 375 -0.18 5.80 -8.06
CA GLN A 375 0.59 4.61 -8.36
C GLN A 375 0.85 3.80 -7.08
N GLN A 376 0.66 2.49 -7.20
CA GLN A 376 0.82 1.55 -6.09
C GLN A 376 2.26 1.06 -5.99
N MET A 377 2.80 1.14 -4.78
CA MET A 377 4.02 0.51 -4.32
C MET A 377 3.66 -0.69 -3.42
N ARG A 378 4.64 -1.51 -3.07
CA ARG A 378 4.41 -2.74 -2.29
C ARG A 378 3.70 -2.44 -0.96
N ASN A 379 4.14 -1.41 -0.25
CA ASN A 379 3.68 -1.10 1.10
C ASN A 379 2.86 0.20 1.20
N GLY A 380 2.58 0.86 0.08
CA GLY A 380 1.85 2.12 0.06
C GLY A 380 1.46 2.58 -1.33
N GLN A 381 0.85 3.75 -1.42
CA GLN A 381 0.42 4.41 -2.64
C GLN A 381 1.01 5.80 -2.69
N ILE A 382 1.43 6.27 -3.86
CA ILE A 382 1.67 7.70 -4.07
C ILE A 382 0.49 8.24 -4.86
N VAL A 383 -0.15 9.26 -4.31
CA VAL A 383 -1.29 9.96 -4.91
C VAL A 383 -0.84 11.32 -5.38
N ARG A 384 -1.17 11.69 -6.61
CA ARG A 384 -1.01 13.03 -7.16
C ARG A 384 -2.38 13.71 -7.22
N THR A 385 -2.55 14.82 -6.54
CA THR A 385 -3.80 15.59 -6.54
C THR A 385 -4.01 16.34 -7.86
N PRO A 386 -5.22 16.86 -8.14
CA PRO A 386 -5.48 17.68 -9.32
C PRO A 386 -4.59 18.93 -9.42
N ASP A 387 -4.15 19.44 -8.26
CA ASP A 387 -3.23 20.58 -8.16
C ASP A 387 -1.75 20.17 -8.31
N ASN A 388 -1.48 18.95 -8.78
CA ASN A 388 -0.16 18.38 -9.03
C ASN A 388 0.73 18.22 -7.78
N VAL A 389 0.13 18.07 -6.59
CA VAL A 389 0.86 17.81 -5.33
C VAL A 389 0.82 16.32 -5.03
N THR A 390 1.94 15.75 -4.58
CA THR A 390 2.08 14.32 -4.32
C THR A 390 2.16 13.97 -2.85
N TYR A 391 1.51 12.86 -2.47
CA TYR A 391 1.47 12.36 -1.11
C TYR A 391 1.66 10.86 -1.08
N ALA A 392 2.60 10.38 -0.26
CA ALA A 392 2.80 8.96 0.01
C ALA A 392 1.91 8.52 1.17
N LEU A 393 1.10 7.48 0.94
CA LEU A 393 0.14 6.93 1.89
C LEU A 393 0.45 5.45 2.15
N PRO A 394 0.52 5.00 3.42
CA PRO A 394 0.49 3.59 3.75
C PRO A 394 -0.77 2.90 3.18
N ASN A 395 -0.67 1.60 2.85
CA ASN A 395 -1.78 0.88 2.22
C ASN A 395 -3.06 0.89 3.08
N ASP A 396 -2.93 0.72 4.38
CA ASP A 396 -4.06 0.69 5.32
C ASP A 396 -4.79 2.04 5.42
N VAL A 397 -4.04 3.16 5.42
CA VAL A 397 -4.58 4.52 5.34
C VAL A 397 -5.29 4.75 4.01
N TYR A 398 -4.65 4.37 2.89
CA TYR A 398 -5.25 4.51 1.56
C TYR A 398 -6.54 3.70 1.43
N ASP A 399 -6.52 2.43 1.85
CA ASP A 399 -7.68 1.55 1.77
C ASP A 399 -8.83 2.09 2.63
N SER A 400 -8.56 2.52 3.86
CA SER A 400 -9.55 3.18 4.72
C SER A 400 -10.14 4.43 4.08
N TRP A 401 -9.30 5.30 3.49
CA TRP A 401 -9.76 6.49 2.77
C TRP A 401 -10.66 6.13 1.59
N MET A 402 -10.29 5.15 0.78
CA MET A 402 -11.08 4.71 -0.37
C MET A 402 -12.42 4.10 0.03
N THR A 403 -12.50 3.35 1.14
CA THR A 403 -13.79 2.84 1.65
C THR A 403 -14.76 3.94 2.08
N GLN A 404 -14.25 5.14 2.37
CA GLN A 404 -15.02 6.31 2.77
C GLN A 404 -15.35 7.26 1.60
N GLY A 405 -15.25 6.75 0.36
CA GLY A 405 -15.50 7.52 -0.86
C GLY A 405 -14.25 8.19 -1.44
N GLY A 406 -13.08 7.98 -0.84
CA GLY A 406 -11.80 8.48 -1.32
C GLY A 406 -11.83 10.00 -1.57
N PRO A 407 -11.27 10.49 -2.69
CA PRO A 407 -11.22 11.93 -2.96
C PRO A 407 -12.59 12.57 -3.17
N SER A 408 -13.63 11.81 -3.50
CA SER A 408 -15.01 12.31 -3.61
C SER A 408 -15.77 12.35 -2.28
N GLY A 409 -15.24 11.68 -1.25
CA GLY A 409 -15.83 11.57 0.07
C GLY A 409 -15.60 12.79 0.95
N ALA A 410 -16.09 12.72 2.19
CA ALA A 410 -16.02 13.82 3.16
C ALA A 410 -14.59 14.20 3.59
N LEU A 411 -13.63 13.28 3.43
CA LEU A 411 -12.21 13.56 3.67
C LEU A 411 -11.58 14.39 2.54
N GLY A 412 -12.02 14.22 1.29
CA GLY A 412 -11.38 14.87 0.14
C GLY A 412 -9.97 14.33 -0.15
N TRP A 413 -9.11 15.16 -0.75
CA TRP A 413 -7.73 14.81 -1.11
C TRP A 413 -6.79 14.87 0.10
N PRO A 414 -5.70 14.09 0.13
CA PRO A 414 -4.62 14.30 1.10
C PRO A 414 -4.06 15.72 1.01
N SER A 415 -3.65 16.29 2.14
CA SER A 415 -3.19 17.70 2.22
C SER A 415 -1.81 17.89 2.89
N THR A 416 -1.27 16.83 3.50
CA THR A 416 0.06 16.85 4.15
C THR A 416 0.76 15.52 3.94
N VAL A 417 2.08 15.49 4.18
CA VAL A 417 2.80 14.23 4.34
C VAL A 417 2.40 13.61 5.68
N GLY A 418 2.12 12.31 5.70
CA GLY A 418 1.77 11.60 6.92
C GLY A 418 2.86 11.72 8.00
N ARG A 419 2.44 11.92 9.24
CA ARG A 419 3.32 12.12 10.39
C ARG A 419 3.04 11.04 11.44
N CYS A 420 4.08 10.55 12.09
CA CYS A 420 3.95 9.67 13.24
C CYS A 420 4.64 10.26 14.47
N GLU A 421 4.01 10.10 15.62
CA GLU A 421 4.56 10.41 16.94
C GLU A 421 4.28 9.24 17.89
N ASP A 422 5.36 8.68 18.44
CA ASP A 422 5.34 7.43 19.19
C ASP A 422 4.60 6.30 18.45
N ALA A 423 3.49 5.84 19.02
CA ALA A 423 2.71 4.73 18.53
C ALA A 423 1.54 5.17 17.62
N VAL A 424 1.56 6.42 17.16
CA VAL A 424 0.39 7.08 16.58
C VAL A 424 0.80 7.77 15.30
N CYS A 425 0.02 7.60 14.24
CA CYS A 425 0.22 8.32 13.00
C CYS A 425 -1.04 9.11 12.63
N GLU A 426 -0.85 10.25 11.97
CA GLU A 426 -1.91 11.02 11.36
C GLU A 426 -1.61 11.28 9.89
N GLN A 427 -2.66 11.20 9.07
CA GLN A 427 -2.69 11.68 7.71
C GLN A 427 -3.78 12.72 7.59
N GLU A 428 -3.40 13.95 7.25
CA GLU A 428 -4.37 15.02 6.99
C GLU A 428 -4.90 14.94 5.55
N PHE A 429 -6.19 15.21 5.43
CA PHE A 429 -6.93 15.41 4.19
C PHE A 429 -7.62 16.77 4.23
N THR A 430 -8.03 17.29 3.07
CA THR A 430 -8.67 18.62 2.97
C THR A 430 -9.91 18.76 3.85
N GLY A 431 -10.65 17.67 4.08
CA GLY A 431 -11.84 17.59 4.92
C GLY A 431 -11.65 16.93 6.29
N GLY A 432 -10.44 16.49 6.65
CA GLY A 432 -10.18 15.98 7.99
C GLY A 432 -8.93 15.12 8.16
N TYR A 433 -9.00 14.07 8.97
CA TYR A 433 -7.85 13.22 9.33
C TYR A 433 -8.21 11.74 9.29
N VAL A 434 -7.23 10.92 8.89
CA VAL A 434 -7.17 9.51 9.27
C VAL A 434 -6.04 9.37 10.27
N MET A 435 -6.36 8.90 11.46
CA MET A 435 -5.38 8.62 12.52
C MET A 435 -5.27 7.11 12.72
N SER A 436 -4.05 6.62 12.89
CA SER A 436 -3.79 5.21 13.16
C SER A 436 -2.94 5.02 14.41
N THR A 437 -3.01 3.83 15.00
CA THR A 437 -2.10 3.40 16.06
C THR A 437 -1.24 2.24 15.59
N THR A 438 -0.14 1.93 16.29
CA THR A 438 0.71 0.76 16.01
C THR A 438 -0.03 -0.57 16.10
N THR A 439 -1.22 -0.61 16.72
CA THR A 439 -2.10 -1.79 16.72
C THR A 439 -2.91 -1.96 15.43
N GLY A 440 -2.81 -1.02 14.48
CA GLY A 440 -3.53 -1.03 13.20
C GLY A 440 -4.96 -0.47 13.27
N THR A 441 -5.39 0.07 14.41
CA THR A 441 -6.71 0.71 14.51
C THR A 441 -6.68 2.05 13.79
N LEU A 442 -7.50 2.19 12.73
CA LEU A 442 -7.70 3.43 11.98
C LEU A 442 -8.97 4.14 12.46
N MET A 443 -8.88 5.45 12.64
CA MET A 443 -9.96 6.29 13.13
C MET A 443 -10.07 7.53 12.25
N THR A 444 -11.29 7.84 11.83
CA THR A 444 -11.50 8.99 10.94
C THR A 444 -12.15 10.17 11.67
N LEU A 445 -11.62 11.36 11.39
CA LEU A 445 -12.18 12.64 11.83
C LEU A 445 -12.62 13.41 10.58
N THR A 446 -13.88 13.84 10.55
CA THR A 446 -14.43 14.70 9.49
C THR A 446 -15.21 15.87 10.08
N GLY A 447 -15.64 16.79 9.22
CA GLY A 447 -16.55 17.87 9.59
C GLY A 447 -15.95 18.83 10.62
N ARG A 448 -16.77 19.35 11.54
CA ARG A 448 -16.30 20.38 12.48
C ARG A 448 -15.42 19.84 13.59
N ILE A 449 -15.52 18.54 13.88
CA ILE A 449 -14.61 17.88 14.82
C ILE A 449 -13.19 17.93 14.25
N ALA A 450 -13.02 17.56 12.98
CA ALA A 450 -11.71 17.61 12.33
C ALA A 450 -11.14 19.03 12.25
N SER A 451 -11.96 20.02 11.87
CA SER A 451 -11.49 21.41 11.82
C SER A 451 -11.09 21.95 13.21
N THR A 452 -11.79 21.53 14.27
CA THR A 452 -11.41 21.91 15.64
C THR A 452 -10.10 21.24 16.04
N VAL A 453 -9.95 19.93 15.78
CA VAL A 453 -8.71 19.19 16.03
C VAL A 453 -7.52 19.82 15.30
N LYS A 454 -7.69 20.23 14.05
CA LYS A 454 -6.68 20.98 13.29
C LYS A 454 -6.24 22.24 14.01
N THR A 455 -7.17 23.05 14.52
CA THR A 455 -6.82 24.29 15.26
C THR A 455 -6.13 24.04 16.60
N MET A 456 -6.22 22.82 17.14
CA MET A 456 -5.57 22.45 18.41
C MET A 456 -4.22 21.75 18.21
N GLY A 457 -3.73 21.62 16.97
CA GLY A 457 -2.43 21.00 16.67
C GLY A 457 -2.51 19.53 16.24
N GLY A 458 -3.67 19.02 15.84
CA GLY A 458 -3.78 17.65 15.33
C GLY A 458 -3.49 16.59 16.40
N ILE A 459 -2.57 15.68 16.10
CA ILE A 459 -2.06 14.64 17.01
C ILE A 459 -1.49 15.19 18.32
N ASP A 460 -0.97 16.43 18.33
CA ASP A 460 -0.44 17.13 19.51
C ASP A 460 -1.54 17.73 20.40
N GLY A 461 -2.78 17.68 19.94
CA GLY A 461 -3.90 18.34 20.59
C GLY A 461 -4.28 17.72 21.93
N ALA A 462 -4.71 18.56 22.88
CA ALA A 462 -5.08 18.15 24.23
C ALA A 462 -6.27 17.15 24.33
N TRP A 463 -6.95 16.85 23.22
CA TRP A 463 -8.03 15.86 23.18
C TRP A 463 -7.49 14.42 23.09
N GLY A 464 -6.25 14.24 22.67
CA GLY A 464 -5.66 12.95 22.35
C GLY A 464 -6.38 12.26 21.18
N LEU A 465 -6.27 10.94 21.09
CA LEU A 465 -6.78 10.21 19.94
C LEU A 465 -8.28 9.93 19.97
N PRO A 466 -8.95 9.90 18.82
CA PRO A 466 -10.24 9.23 18.70
C PRO A 466 -10.12 7.75 19.08
N VAL A 467 -11.14 7.23 19.77
CA VAL A 467 -11.20 5.84 20.26
C VAL A 467 -12.38 5.08 19.65
N LEU A 468 -13.47 5.77 19.33
CA LEU A 468 -14.65 5.19 18.67
C LEU A 468 -15.15 6.10 17.55
N GLU A 469 -15.83 5.50 16.58
CA GLU A 469 -16.47 6.21 15.47
C GLU A 469 -17.58 7.16 15.96
N PRO A 470 -17.88 8.25 15.22
CA PRO A 470 -18.86 9.25 15.64
C PRO A 470 -20.30 8.70 15.53
N VAL A 471 -21.03 8.77 16.64
CA VAL A 471 -22.42 8.30 16.78
C VAL A 471 -23.38 9.47 16.71
N ALA A 472 -24.46 9.36 15.93
CA ALA A 472 -25.53 10.35 15.89
C ALA A 472 -26.26 10.46 17.24
N VAL A 473 -26.68 11.68 17.60
CA VAL A 473 -27.34 11.98 18.86
C VAL A 473 -28.52 12.91 18.62
N ASN A 474 -29.71 12.43 18.95
CA ASN A 474 -30.93 13.23 19.01
C ASN A 474 -31.05 13.87 20.40
N ALA A 475 -31.00 15.20 20.47
CA ALA A 475 -31.14 15.97 21.70
C ALA A 475 -32.56 16.56 21.87
N GLY A 476 -33.57 15.95 21.26
CA GLY A 476 -34.96 16.38 21.31
C GLY A 476 -35.13 17.82 20.79
N THR A 477 -35.69 18.69 21.61
CA THR A 477 -35.91 20.12 21.27
C THR A 477 -34.61 20.90 21.03
N PHE A 478 -33.44 20.34 21.41
CA PHE A 478 -32.13 20.95 21.16
C PHE A 478 -31.52 20.55 19.81
N GLY A 479 -32.24 19.75 19.01
CA GLY A 479 -31.84 19.36 17.65
C GLY A 479 -30.93 18.13 17.60
N GLU A 480 -30.42 17.87 16.40
CA GLU A 480 -29.55 16.73 16.09
C GLU A 480 -28.07 17.13 16.19
N GLY A 481 -27.22 16.12 16.38
CA GLY A 481 -25.77 16.27 16.36
C GLY A 481 -25.07 14.92 16.43
N ARG A 482 -23.80 14.94 16.81
CA ARG A 482 -22.97 13.73 16.90
C ARG A 482 -22.14 13.75 18.16
N ARG A 483 -21.67 12.59 18.59
CA ARG A 483 -20.64 12.47 19.62
C ARG A 483 -19.58 11.46 19.21
N GLN A 484 -18.35 11.71 19.59
CA GLN A 484 -17.22 10.82 19.31
C GLN A 484 -16.36 10.66 20.56
N ARG A 485 -15.91 9.43 20.84
CA ARG A 485 -15.01 9.18 21.98
C ARG A 485 -13.59 9.52 21.57
N PHE A 486 -12.94 10.33 22.37
CA PHE A 486 -11.51 10.64 22.31
C PHE A 486 -10.82 10.13 23.58
N ALA A 487 -9.50 10.08 23.68
CA ALA A 487 -8.81 9.65 24.90
C ALA A 487 -9.22 10.51 26.11
N ALA A 488 -9.22 11.84 25.93
CA ALA A 488 -9.52 12.82 26.98
C ALA A 488 -11.00 12.90 27.39
N GLY A 489 -11.95 12.45 26.55
CA GLY A 489 -13.38 12.57 26.86
C GLY A 489 -14.31 12.16 25.73
N MET A 490 -15.52 12.71 25.74
CA MET A 490 -16.49 12.63 24.64
C MET A 490 -16.62 13.99 23.96
N VAL A 491 -16.29 14.09 22.67
CA VAL A 491 -16.53 15.29 21.88
C VAL A 491 -17.98 15.26 21.44
N TYR A 492 -18.71 16.36 21.65
CA TYR A 492 -20.05 16.55 21.13
C TYR A 492 -20.04 17.65 20.08
N GLU A 493 -20.62 17.36 18.91
CA GLU A 493 -20.82 18.27 17.80
C GLU A 493 -22.32 18.53 17.62
N SER A 494 -22.68 19.79 17.49
CA SER A 494 -24.02 20.28 17.16
C SER A 494 -23.93 21.31 16.02
N ALA A 495 -25.07 21.81 15.56
CA ALA A 495 -25.11 22.91 14.59
C ALA A 495 -24.31 24.15 15.04
N ASN A 496 -24.19 24.40 16.35
CA ASN A 496 -23.60 25.63 16.88
C ASN A 496 -22.31 25.43 17.70
N SER A 497 -21.96 24.20 18.07
CA SER A 497 -20.83 23.98 18.99
C SER A 497 -20.15 22.63 18.78
N VAL A 498 -18.82 22.63 18.95
CA VAL A 498 -18.00 21.42 19.12
C VAL A 498 -17.28 21.57 20.44
N GLN A 499 -17.53 20.68 21.40
CA GLN A 499 -16.94 20.78 22.74
C GLN A 499 -16.52 19.42 23.27
N MET A 500 -15.34 19.41 23.90
CA MET A 500 -14.88 18.29 24.70
C MET A 500 -15.62 18.25 26.04
N VAL A 501 -16.25 17.13 26.32
CA VAL A 501 -16.89 16.82 27.60
C VAL A 501 -16.05 15.74 28.29
N PRO A 502 -15.44 16.03 29.47
CA PRO A 502 -14.71 15.02 30.24
C PRO A 502 -15.56 13.80 30.51
N ILE A 503 -14.92 12.63 30.61
CA ILE A 503 -15.64 11.36 30.77
C ILE A 503 -16.61 11.37 31.97
N GLU A 504 -16.21 12.01 33.08
CA GLU A 504 -17.03 12.09 34.29
C GLU A 504 -18.27 12.99 34.09
N ILE A 505 -18.15 14.10 33.36
CA ILE A 505 -19.30 14.93 32.99
C ILE A 505 -20.19 14.19 31.98
N SER A 506 -19.61 13.43 31.05
CA SER A 506 -20.39 12.65 30.08
C SER A 506 -21.20 11.52 30.76
N ARG A 507 -20.63 10.88 31.79
CA ARG A 507 -21.37 9.93 32.65
C ARG A 507 -22.51 10.62 33.39
N ALA A 508 -22.24 11.77 34.00
CA ALA A 508 -23.25 12.56 34.68
C ALA A 508 -24.38 13.02 33.74
N LEU A 509 -24.02 13.46 32.53
CA LEU A 509 -24.95 13.81 31.46
C LEU A 509 -25.85 12.63 31.11
N SER A 510 -25.27 11.45 30.92
CA SER A 510 -26.03 10.23 30.63
C SER A 510 -27.00 9.87 31.77
N ALA A 511 -26.54 9.94 33.02
CA ALA A 511 -27.36 9.66 34.20
C ALA A 511 -28.54 10.64 34.36
N LEU A 512 -28.41 11.87 33.85
CA LEU A 512 -29.44 12.91 33.89
C LEU A 512 -30.37 12.92 32.66
N GLY A 513 -30.29 11.92 31.78
CA GLY A 513 -31.13 11.81 30.59
C GLY A 513 -30.53 12.39 29.31
N GLY A 514 -29.22 12.64 29.32
CA GLY A 514 -28.45 12.98 28.13
C GLY A 514 -28.69 14.39 27.56
N PRO A 515 -28.21 14.65 26.33
CA PRO A 515 -28.44 15.89 25.62
C PRO A 515 -29.91 16.27 25.46
N ALA A 516 -30.84 15.30 25.45
CA ALA A 516 -32.28 15.57 25.44
C ALA A 516 -32.77 16.35 26.69
N LYS A 517 -32.03 16.32 27.80
CA LYS A 517 -32.34 17.07 29.02
C LYS A 517 -31.42 18.28 29.22
N ALA A 518 -30.12 18.12 29.02
CA ALA A 518 -29.15 19.19 29.26
C ALA A 518 -28.93 20.13 28.05
N GLY A 519 -29.28 19.70 26.85
CA GLY A 519 -28.87 20.32 25.59
C GLY A 519 -27.42 19.99 25.22
N TRP A 520 -26.83 20.82 24.36
CA TRP A 520 -25.46 20.65 23.86
C TRP A 520 -24.45 21.38 24.73
N PRO A 521 -23.23 20.86 24.93
CA PRO A 521 -22.16 21.60 25.58
C PRO A 521 -21.80 22.83 24.76
N ILE A 522 -21.59 23.97 25.43
CA ILE A 522 -21.31 25.25 24.75
C ILE A 522 -20.07 25.98 25.27
N LEU A 523 -19.51 25.56 26.40
CA LEU A 523 -18.25 26.08 26.94
C LEU A 523 -17.36 24.94 27.42
N GLN A 524 -16.07 25.23 27.57
CA GLN A 524 -15.11 24.34 28.22
C GLN A 524 -15.53 24.08 29.68
N HIS A 525 -15.18 22.89 30.17
CA HIS A 525 -15.42 22.51 31.56
C HIS A 525 -14.46 23.23 32.52
N GLU A 526 -14.89 23.35 33.78
CA GLU A 526 -14.11 23.88 34.89
C GLU A 526 -13.91 22.76 35.93
N VAL A 527 -12.71 22.68 36.52
CA VAL A 527 -12.35 21.70 37.56
C VAL A 527 -11.90 22.43 38.84
N SER A 528 -12.52 22.15 39.98
CA SER A 528 -12.09 22.67 41.28
C SER A 528 -10.81 21.96 41.78
N THR A 529 -10.14 22.52 42.78
CA THR A 529 -8.99 21.86 43.43
C THR A 529 -9.37 20.54 44.12
N ALA A 530 -10.66 20.38 44.48
CA ALA A 530 -11.19 19.15 45.06
C ALA A 530 -11.56 18.09 43.99
N GLY A 531 -11.42 18.40 42.71
CA GLY A 531 -11.79 17.52 41.60
C GLY A 531 -13.27 17.57 41.20
N ASP A 532 -14.06 18.50 41.74
CA ASP A 532 -15.42 18.74 41.24
C ASP A 532 -15.35 19.35 39.84
N MET A 533 -16.25 18.94 38.96
CA MET A 533 -16.30 19.43 37.58
C MET A 533 -17.62 20.10 37.27
N SER A 534 -17.60 21.18 36.51
CA SER A 534 -18.81 21.77 35.92
C SER A 534 -18.63 22.17 34.47
N GLN A 535 -19.67 22.01 33.66
CA GLN A 535 -19.66 22.44 32.26
C GLN A 535 -21.01 23.00 31.86
N ARG A 536 -20.98 24.09 31.07
CA ARG A 536 -22.19 24.73 30.55
C ARG A 536 -22.70 23.97 29.32
N PHE A 537 -23.97 23.58 29.38
CA PHE A 537 -24.76 23.07 28.27
C PHE A 537 -25.78 24.11 27.81
N THR A 538 -26.64 23.86 26.83
CA THR A 538 -27.64 24.85 26.39
C THR A 538 -28.68 25.12 27.49
N SER A 539 -29.19 24.08 28.16
CA SER A 539 -30.32 24.18 29.11
C SER A 539 -29.90 24.48 30.55
N GLY A 540 -28.65 24.21 30.91
CA GLY A 540 -28.11 24.47 32.24
C GLY A 540 -26.59 24.29 32.34
N THR A 541 -26.08 24.28 33.57
CA THR A 541 -24.70 23.92 33.88
C THR A 541 -24.72 22.60 34.63
N LEU A 542 -24.08 21.59 34.05
CA LEU A 542 -23.98 20.27 34.64
C LEU A 542 -22.81 20.26 35.62
N VAL A 543 -23.01 19.64 36.78
CA VAL A 543 -21.98 19.49 37.82
C VAL A 543 -21.82 18.01 38.16
N ARG A 544 -20.58 17.55 38.20
CA ARG A 544 -20.16 16.25 38.73
C ARG A 544 -19.24 16.50 39.91
N THR A 545 -19.72 16.21 41.11
CA THR A 545 -18.90 16.37 42.32
C THR A 545 -17.89 15.23 42.47
N ALA A 546 -16.80 15.45 43.22
CA ALA A 546 -15.83 14.42 43.57
C ALA A 546 -16.46 13.25 44.36
N ALA A 547 -17.55 13.53 45.09
CA ALA A 547 -18.37 12.53 45.78
C ALA A 547 -19.40 11.84 44.86
N ASN A 548 -19.25 11.96 43.53
CA ASN A 548 -20.11 11.32 42.53
C ASN A 548 -21.60 11.76 42.54
N ALA A 549 -21.94 12.90 43.13
CA ALA A 549 -23.24 13.53 42.95
C ALA A 549 -23.33 14.29 41.61
N ASN A 550 -24.49 14.20 40.95
CA ASN A 550 -24.78 14.84 39.66
C ASN A 550 -25.84 15.92 39.82
N TRP A 551 -25.60 17.10 39.26
CA TRP A 551 -26.57 18.20 39.27
C TRP A 551 -26.70 18.81 37.89
N LEU A 552 -27.92 19.23 37.54
CA LEU A 552 -28.19 20.16 36.45
C LEU A 552 -28.75 21.44 37.04
N VAL A 553 -27.93 22.49 37.06
CA VAL A 553 -28.32 23.85 37.46
C VAL A 553 -28.94 24.51 36.23
N LYS A 554 -30.25 24.76 36.21
CA LYS A 554 -31.00 25.03 34.96
C LYS A 554 -31.13 26.52 34.67
N GLY A 555 -31.47 26.83 33.42
CA GLY A 555 -31.93 28.15 33.01
C GLY A 555 -30.98 29.31 33.34
N ALA A 556 -31.53 30.41 33.83
CA ALA A 556 -30.76 31.62 34.13
C ALA A 556 -29.81 31.42 35.32
N ILE A 557 -30.19 30.61 36.31
CA ILE A 557 -29.32 30.25 37.44
C ILE A 557 -28.09 29.49 36.92
N GLY A 558 -28.29 28.48 36.06
CA GLY A 558 -27.21 27.73 35.42
C GLY A 558 -26.26 28.62 34.62
N SER A 559 -26.83 29.54 33.84
CA SER A 559 -26.07 30.52 33.07
C SER A 559 -25.24 31.46 33.95
N ARG A 560 -25.82 31.93 35.07
CA ARG A 560 -25.11 32.75 36.06
C ARG A 560 -24.01 31.97 36.77
N TYR A 561 -24.26 30.70 37.09
CA TYR A 561 -23.28 29.82 37.72
C TYR A 561 -22.06 29.60 36.81
N ALA A 562 -22.28 29.31 35.52
CA ALA A 562 -21.19 29.18 34.56
C ALA A 562 -20.38 30.49 34.41
N SER A 563 -21.04 31.65 34.34
CA SER A 563 -20.35 32.93 34.18
C SER A 563 -19.57 33.41 35.41
N VAL A 564 -19.70 32.76 36.58
CA VAL A 564 -18.77 32.95 37.73
C VAL A 564 -17.69 31.86 37.81
N ARG A 565 -17.53 31.02 36.79
CA ARG A 565 -16.65 29.82 36.75
C ARG A 565 -17.12 28.63 37.58
N GLY A 566 -18.44 28.48 37.76
CA GLY A 566 -19.07 27.25 38.26
C GLY A 566 -18.46 26.75 39.58
N VAL A 567 -18.00 25.50 39.59
CA VAL A 567 -17.39 24.86 40.77
C VAL A 567 -16.08 25.50 41.23
N LYS A 568 -15.37 26.25 40.37
CA LYS A 568 -14.20 27.05 40.76
C LYS A 568 -14.56 28.36 41.46
N SER A 569 -15.83 28.78 41.40
CA SER A 569 -16.29 30.00 42.05
C SER A 569 -16.40 29.81 43.57
N TYR A 570 -16.54 30.92 44.31
CA TYR A 570 -16.80 30.89 45.75
C TYR A 570 -18.10 30.14 46.12
N LEU A 571 -19.03 29.94 45.17
CA LEU A 571 -20.27 29.21 45.42
C LEU A 571 -20.01 27.70 45.64
N GLY A 572 -19.00 27.13 44.98
CA GLY A 572 -18.74 25.69 45.00
C GLY A 572 -19.93 24.86 44.48
N ASN A 573 -20.09 23.63 45.00
CA ASN A 573 -21.09 22.68 44.53
C ASN A 573 -22.54 23.09 44.87
N PRO A 574 -23.54 22.70 44.06
CA PRO A 574 -24.96 22.79 44.43
C PRO A 574 -25.27 21.95 45.67
N ARG A 575 -26.21 22.42 46.51
CA ARG A 575 -26.69 21.70 47.72
C ARG A 575 -28.17 21.31 47.65
N SER A 576 -28.97 22.01 46.86
CA SER A 576 -30.40 21.77 46.78
C SER A 576 -30.90 21.86 45.34
N ALA A 577 -32.09 21.31 45.10
CA ALA A 577 -32.87 21.64 43.92
C ALA A 577 -33.22 23.15 43.91
N GLU A 578 -33.53 23.65 42.72
CA GLU A 578 -34.15 24.96 42.53
C GLU A 578 -35.51 25.01 43.21
N ILE A 579 -35.79 26.08 43.93
CA ILE A 579 -37.08 26.33 44.58
C ILE A 579 -37.69 27.62 44.05
N VAL A 580 -38.98 27.56 43.74
CA VAL A 580 -39.77 28.74 43.38
C VAL A 580 -40.01 29.56 44.64
N VAL A 581 -39.82 30.87 44.52
CA VAL A 581 -39.94 31.81 45.63
C VAL A 581 -40.80 33.01 45.22
N SER A 582 -41.55 33.57 46.17
CA SER A 582 -42.42 34.73 45.94
C SER A 582 -41.94 35.96 46.69
N GLY A 583 -41.69 37.04 45.95
CA GLY A 583 -41.38 38.39 46.41
C GLY A 583 -42.61 39.19 46.80
N ALA A 584 -42.38 40.47 47.10
CA ALA A 584 -43.47 41.42 47.33
C ALA A 584 -44.37 41.56 46.07
N ARG A 585 -45.66 41.86 46.30
CA ARG A 585 -46.66 42.11 45.25
C ARG A 585 -46.82 40.96 44.23
N GLY A 586 -46.61 39.71 44.65
CA GLY A 586 -46.84 38.54 43.82
C GLY A 586 -45.76 38.24 42.76
N THR A 587 -44.65 39.00 42.74
CA THR A 587 -43.52 38.66 41.86
C THR A 587 -42.93 37.30 42.23
N THR A 588 -42.74 36.42 41.25
CA THR A 588 -42.11 35.12 41.45
C THR A 588 -40.68 35.12 40.95
N GLY A 589 -39.87 34.22 41.50
CA GLY A 589 -38.50 33.99 41.10
C GLY A 589 -38.06 32.58 41.50
N VAL A 590 -36.79 32.28 41.26
CA VAL A 590 -36.21 30.97 41.57
C VAL A 590 -34.96 31.18 42.40
N ARG A 591 -34.72 30.32 43.39
CA ARG A 591 -33.48 30.32 44.16
C ARG A 591 -32.89 28.92 44.15
N GLN A 592 -31.56 28.84 44.10
CA GLN A 592 -30.83 27.61 44.36
C GLN A 592 -29.71 27.84 45.37
N GLN A 593 -29.52 26.87 46.26
CA GLN A 593 -28.46 26.88 47.25
C GLN A 593 -27.22 26.14 46.75
N PHE A 594 -26.07 26.73 47.05
CA PHE A 594 -24.74 26.19 46.83
C PHE A 594 -23.99 26.14 48.17
N VAL A 595 -22.84 25.48 48.22
CA VAL A 595 -22.04 25.36 49.45
C VAL A 595 -21.66 26.74 50.00
N GLY A 596 -21.17 27.64 49.16
CA GLY A 596 -20.69 28.97 49.54
C GLY A 596 -21.71 30.10 49.41
N GLY A 597 -22.94 29.83 48.99
CA GLY A 597 -23.93 30.87 48.79
C GLY A 597 -25.20 30.44 48.07
N PHE A 598 -25.84 31.41 47.44
CA PHE A 598 -27.09 31.25 46.69
C PHE A 598 -26.97 31.95 45.34
N ILE A 599 -27.71 31.45 44.36
CA ILE A 599 -28.06 32.24 43.18
C ILE A 599 -29.58 32.43 43.21
N ILE A 600 -29.99 33.69 43.02
CA ILE A 600 -31.40 34.09 43.04
C ILE A 600 -31.73 34.70 41.69
N GLN A 601 -32.70 34.14 41.00
CA GLN A 601 -33.34 34.70 39.82
C GLN A 601 -34.58 35.49 40.23
N GLY A 602 -34.53 36.80 40.00
CA GLY A 602 -35.67 37.71 40.10
C GLY A 602 -36.06 38.28 38.73
N PRO A 603 -36.94 39.31 38.71
CA PRO A 603 -37.45 39.90 37.47
C PRO A 603 -36.37 40.47 36.54
N THR A 604 -35.25 40.93 37.10
CA THR A 604 -34.16 41.60 36.36
C THR A 604 -33.00 40.67 35.99
N GLY A 605 -33.05 39.39 36.41
CA GLY A 605 -31.99 38.42 36.12
C GLY A 605 -31.63 37.53 37.30
N ALA A 606 -30.58 36.71 37.10
CA ALA A 606 -30.03 35.81 38.11
C ALA A 606 -28.71 36.34 38.65
N PHE A 607 -28.61 36.42 39.98
CA PHE A 607 -27.46 37.04 40.66
C PHE A 607 -26.90 36.14 41.76
N ALA A 608 -25.58 35.99 41.77
CA ALA A 608 -24.85 35.20 42.76
C ALA A 608 -24.63 36.01 44.06
N MET A 609 -24.78 35.33 45.20
CA MET A 609 -24.75 35.90 46.54
C MET A 609 -24.03 34.97 47.52
N PRO A 610 -23.01 35.44 48.27
CA PRO A 610 -22.31 34.61 49.27
C PRO A 610 -23.16 34.41 50.53
N ASN A 611 -22.84 33.37 51.32
CA ASN A 611 -23.60 33.00 52.53
C ASN A 611 -23.79 34.14 53.55
N LYS A 612 -22.75 34.96 53.80
CA LYS A 612 -22.86 36.08 54.74
C LYS A 612 -23.83 37.15 54.26
N MET A 613 -23.79 37.47 52.96
CA MET A 613 -24.74 38.37 52.32
C MET A 613 -26.16 37.81 52.40
N TRP A 614 -26.33 36.50 52.20
CA TRP A 614 -27.62 35.83 52.36
C TRP A 614 -28.19 35.97 53.79
N LEU A 615 -27.36 35.85 54.83
CA LEU A 615 -27.78 36.05 56.22
C LEU A 615 -28.21 37.50 56.49
N ALA A 616 -27.48 38.48 55.97
CA ALA A 616 -27.86 39.90 56.07
C ALA A 616 -29.17 40.20 55.32
N TYR A 617 -29.33 39.62 54.12
CA TYR A 617 -30.54 39.74 53.31
C TYR A 617 -31.74 39.07 53.97
N ARG A 618 -31.54 37.92 54.62
CA ARG A 618 -32.55 37.24 55.45
C ARG A 618 -33.07 38.12 56.57
N ALA A 619 -32.18 38.81 57.29
CA ALA A 619 -32.56 39.70 58.38
C ALA A 619 -33.44 40.87 57.91
N LYS A 620 -33.43 41.18 56.62
CA LYS A 620 -34.31 42.16 55.97
C LYS A 620 -35.49 41.51 55.23
N ASN A 621 -35.89 40.30 55.64
CA ASN A 621 -37.02 39.55 55.09
C ASN A 621 -36.91 39.26 53.58
N TYR A 622 -35.70 39.05 53.08
CA TYR A 622 -35.41 38.62 51.71
C TYR A 622 -36.07 39.52 50.64
N TYR A 623 -36.50 38.92 49.53
CA TYR A 623 -37.23 39.50 48.41
C TYR A 623 -38.66 39.98 48.76
N ARG A 624 -39.12 39.77 50.01
CA ARG A 624 -40.39 40.30 50.52
C ARG A 624 -40.22 41.57 51.35
N GLY A 625 -39.01 41.86 51.83
CA GLY A 625 -38.73 43.03 52.65
C GLY A 625 -38.24 44.24 51.86
N SER A 626 -37.76 45.24 52.57
CA SER A 626 -37.46 46.58 52.04
C SER A 626 -36.35 46.59 50.97
N LEU A 627 -35.48 45.59 50.94
CA LEU A 627 -34.42 45.49 49.93
C LEU A 627 -34.94 45.02 48.57
N GLY A 628 -36.03 44.25 48.51
CA GLY A 628 -36.53 43.66 47.26
C GLY A 628 -35.54 42.65 46.64
N TRP A 629 -35.65 42.40 45.34
CA TRP A 629 -34.80 41.45 44.60
C TRP A 629 -33.36 41.96 44.40
N PRO A 630 -32.35 41.08 44.29
CA PRO A 630 -31.02 41.49 43.85
C PRO A 630 -31.07 41.98 42.40
N ILE A 631 -30.26 43.00 42.09
CA ILE A 631 -30.16 43.60 40.74
C ILE A 631 -28.73 43.59 40.20
N ALA A 632 -27.77 43.10 40.99
CA ALA A 632 -26.38 42.92 40.60
C ALA A 632 -25.77 41.74 41.37
N ASN A 633 -24.68 41.18 40.87
CA ASN A 633 -23.90 40.19 41.61
C ASN A 633 -23.21 40.83 42.81
N ALA A 634 -22.92 40.02 43.82
CA ALA A 634 -21.99 40.42 44.86
C ALA A 634 -20.57 40.58 44.28
N SER A 635 -19.90 41.68 44.61
CA SER A 635 -18.48 41.91 44.31
C SER A 635 -17.68 41.92 45.60
N LEU A 636 -16.47 41.37 45.56
CA LEU A 636 -15.53 41.37 46.69
C LEU A 636 -14.43 42.40 46.43
N ARG A 637 -14.27 43.38 47.32
CA ARG A 637 -13.14 44.31 47.36
C ARG A 637 -12.66 44.47 48.79
N ASP A 638 -11.35 44.40 49.00
CA ASP A 638 -10.70 44.61 50.30
C ASP A 638 -11.33 43.80 51.44
N GLY A 639 -11.69 42.54 51.18
CA GLY A 639 -12.31 41.64 52.16
C GLY A 639 -13.78 41.94 52.46
N VAL A 640 -14.43 42.84 51.72
CA VAL A 640 -15.84 43.21 51.89
C VAL A 640 -16.64 42.85 50.64
N TRP A 641 -17.69 42.04 50.83
CA TRP A 641 -18.70 41.79 49.83
C TRP A 641 -19.67 42.96 49.76
N THR A 642 -19.97 43.44 48.55
CA THR A 642 -20.98 44.47 48.29
C THR A 642 -21.98 43.95 47.26
N GLN A 643 -23.29 44.08 47.51
CA GLN A 643 -24.32 43.69 46.55
C GLN A 643 -25.47 44.70 46.51
N ARG A 644 -25.95 44.98 45.29
CA ARG A 644 -27.07 45.89 45.05
C ARG A 644 -28.39 45.13 44.91
N PHE A 645 -29.42 45.72 45.49
CA PHE A 645 -30.81 45.28 45.48
C PHE A 645 -31.70 46.43 45.01
N GLN A 646 -32.96 46.13 44.70
CA GLN A 646 -33.94 47.15 44.28
C GLN A 646 -34.07 48.31 45.27
N GLY A 647 -34.05 48.00 46.57
CA GLY A 647 -34.24 48.95 47.66
C GLY A 647 -32.97 49.36 48.41
N GLY A 648 -31.78 49.08 47.88
CA GLY A 648 -30.53 49.53 48.50
C GLY A 648 -29.31 48.65 48.22
N THR A 649 -28.24 48.89 48.98
CA THR A 649 -26.98 48.12 48.90
C THR A 649 -26.71 47.48 50.25
N VAL A 650 -26.23 46.23 50.24
CA VAL A 650 -25.78 45.53 51.45
C VAL A 650 -24.29 45.25 51.32
N THR A 651 -23.58 45.43 52.43
CA THR A 651 -22.17 45.07 52.57
C THR A 651 -21.97 44.06 53.71
N THR A 652 -21.08 43.09 53.52
CA THR A 652 -20.71 42.11 54.56
C THR A 652 -19.23 41.76 54.47
N PRO A 653 -18.52 41.53 55.60
CA PRO A 653 -17.17 40.96 55.56
C PRO A 653 -17.13 39.61 54.81
N ALA A 654 -15.99 39.28 54.22
CA ALA A 654 -15.77 38.00 53.52
C ALA A 654 -15.42 36.85 54.45
N GLY A 655 -14.63 37.12 55.49
CA GLY A 655 -14.24 36.20 56.56
C GLY A 655 -15.26 36.18 57.67
#